data_AF-A0A819L852-F1
#
_entry.id   AF-A0A819L852-F1
#
_cell.length_a   1.000
_cell.length_b   1.000
_cell.length_c   1.000
_cell.angle_alpha   90.00
_cell.angle_beta   90.00
_cell.angle_gamma   90.00
#
_symmetry.space_group_name_H-M   'P 1'
#
loop_
_entity.id
_entity.type
_entity.pdbx_description
1 polymer ?
#
loop_
_entity_poly.entity_id
_entity_poly.type
_entity_poly.pdbx_seq_one_letter_code
_entity_poly.pdbx_strand_id
1 'polypeptide(L)'
;MLLQKHGANLLAENNLLNSVIADCIATKRLNLLITFLQQPINIDLSKMYHKSGSSILSEEDLLISLIIKQRDWQGVLSLILDDLDRFHLTYIQVLEVAILHKRLNLVLRLTATIKNRVVLQEKNLHEQNLFHIINLNQISDEKFLDKFFTYLYNFNIDWNIADKYGMYPLHYACMLHYKPLIEFLQKKYSKELDFNQTNRYGNTAYGLLFWNSATNKTIDKGFLRTIITSGKALDCLYNYDNCSVRNPLSINSINASSKSTIPQTVVELETTSTIIRTSPLINAVIHHNFELTKFLLELGADVNFPDQESLTALMHAVRQNDMNMVKLLLNKDYTLNDGKRSLTMTFHSQRQKIQRKSKPKGFFLGATTTSIADEKEEDQEQDTGNEYISDDKEPVNECKKFQVTSNIDLDATDALGRTCIHHLVQPFPDTSYVNCIELLELLHVSGASLTKPDRMNVSPLQYAAKNAGFRHLYDKLKALTNEQPMDTEDLTNQRFIVNDPNKDLLGLTDYYSDAQAYINQYIAARLVGDENSIHKVDPLSSMSETGDIVWDTEKSEPFDVRLTITDVDYGLIGLYNFYRMQMIKHKTKTNLYLLFTRWGRTGDGDGQHQLTPYSSLEECRAEFCKIFRDKTGNAWENTNQFEKKPKKYTLIKLNDRRIHKHTDVPIHFRRLEEESKQVPSKLQSTAYKNFFKTFLNGQVIRENINKANLDVEWMPVSQLQPESLQRAPDILAKLATDIERKDKLKLVIQQTTSDEAQSSSIESNERTEFKRLIESICQLNNDYYSIIPLQGYGAEKIPMIDTLQAVKIQEQKLTDIFELELSYKILLAAQANLNQISPLDYLYKSINCQFEAMNQDDIESQFILRYICVSAPKIKVEQILKVARSNDDERLFQRNLDNHYLLWHGTNICNLISILTRGTHSSGEISITQYFLLCCFLGLLVAPLCAKSTGSMFGKGLYTADAFIKSLNYCSGVRQRNGECCFMLLCEVALGNSQEINDLNDDRDKPLDVDKYQSRIAHGRLIPDPRHIITRNYGAQMPLGQLISCTDSNHKHHPCTYNECIVFDESQIALRYIVQFRR
;
A
#
# COMPACT_ATOMS: atom_id res chain seq x y z
N MET A 1 -3.20 -15.26 -67.33
CA MET A 1 -4.59 -14.80 -67.53
C MET A 1 -4.92 -13.49 -66.80
N LEU A 2 -4.86 -13.39 -65.47
CA LEU A 2 -5.08 -12.09 -64.77
C LEU A 2 -4.01 -11.03 -65.10
N LEU A 3 -2.74 -11.44 -65.20
CA LEU A 3 -1.61 -10.57 -65.60
C LEU A 3 -1.65 -10.11 -67.06
N GLN A 4 -2.33 -10.86 -67.94
CA GLN A 4 -2.51 -10.51 -69.36
C GLN A 4 -3.69 -9.53 -69.56
N LYS A 5 -4.61 -9.45 -68.60
CA LYS A 5 -5.85 -8.66 -68.70
C LYS A 5 -5.65 -7.19 -68.33
N HIS A 6 -4.55 -6.84 -67.66
CA HIS A 6 -4.37 -5.51 -67.09
C HIS A 6 -3.34 -4.61 -67.76
N GLY A 7 -2.60 -5.05 -68.80
CA GLY A 7 -1.79 -4.15 -69.64
C GLY A 7 -0.96 -3.12 -68.86
N ALA A 8 -0.47 -3.48 -67.67
CA ALA A 8 0.13 -2.54 -66.72
C ALA A 8 1.64 -2.73 -66.75
N ASN A 9 2.34 -1.63 -67.02
CA ASN A 9 3.78 -1.50 -66.90
C ASN A 9 4.26 -2.06 -65.54
N LEU A 10 4.90 -3.23 -65.58
CA LEU A 10 5.41 -3.99 -64.44
C LEU A 10 6.68 -3.39 -63.80
N LEU A 11 6.99 -2.12 -64.11
CA LEU A 11 8.27 -1.48 -63.76
C LEU A 11 8.19 -0.44 -62.63
N ALA A 12 7.03 -0.19 -62.01
CA ALA A 12 6.90 0.98 -61.13
C ALA A 12 6.70 0.71 -59.62
N GLU A 13 6.25 -0.46 -59.15
CA GLU A 13 5.98 -0.62 -57.70
C GLU A 13 6.33 -2.01 -57.14
N ASN A 14 7.48 -2.08 -56.44
CA ASN A 14 7.94 -3.26 -55.69
C ASN A 14 6.96 -3.78 -54.63
N ASN A 15 5.95 -3.00 -54.24
CA ASN A 15 4.95 -3.42 -53.24
C ASN A 15 3.91 -4.40 -53.79
N LEU A 16 3.52 -4.28 -55.07
CA LEU A 16 2.54 -5.18 -55.69
C LEU A 16 3.15 -6.57 -55.95
N LEU A 17 4.45 -6.61 -56.24
CA LEU A 17 5.20 -7.86 -56.48
C LEU A 17 5.27 -8.72 -55.20
N ASN A 18 5.55 -8.06 -54.07
CA ASN A 18 5.62 -8.70 -52.75
C ASN A 18 4.26 -9.20 -52.26
N SER A 19 3.16 -8.50 -52.60
CA SER A 19 1.81 -8.97 -52.27
C SER A 19 1.39 -10.19 -53.08
N VAL A 20 1.77 -10.26 -54.37
CA VAL A 20 1.49 -11.42 -55.23
C VAL A 20 2.25 -12.66 -54.77
N ILE A 21 3.51 -12.50 -54.33
CA ILE A 21 4.29 -13.59 -53.74
C ILE A 21 3.63 -14.06 -52.43
N ALA A 22 3.27 -13.13 -51.54
CA ALA A 22 2.57 -13.44 -50.29
C ALA A 22 1.23 -14.16 -50.51
N ASP A 23 0.43 -13.72 -51.49
CA ASP A 23 -0.84 -14.35 -51.86
C ASP A 23 -0.65 -15.75 -52.48
N CYS A 24 0.36 -15.94 -53.33
CA CYS A 24 0.68 -17.27 -53.88
C CYS A 24 1.05 -18.28 -52.78
N ILE A 25 1.69 -17.81 -51.70
CA ILE A 25 2.09 -18.60 -50.54
C ILE A 25 0.88 -18.89 -49.64
N ALA A 26 0.09 -17.87 -49.32
CA ALA A 26 -1.14 -18.01 -48.54
C ALA A 26 -2.13 -18.98 -49.20
N THR A 27 -2.22 -18.97 -50.54
CA THR A 27 -3.14 -19.80 -51.33
C THR A 27 -2.58 -21.15 -51.77
N LYS A 28 -1.37 -21.53 -51.34
CA LYS A 28 -0.72 -22.83 -51.62
C LYS A 28 -0.47 -23.13 -53.12
N ARG A 29 -0.27 -22.13 -53.98
CA ARG A 29 -0.11 -22.32 -55.44
C ARG A 29 1.36 -22.41 -55.87
N LEU A 30 1.99 -23.57 -55.64
CA LEU A 30 3.42 -23.81 -55.89
C LEU A 30 3.85 -23.58 -57.35
N ASN A 31 3.06 -24.03 -58.33
CA ASN A 31 3.43 -23.92 -59.75
C ASN A 31 3.48 -22.46 -60.22
N LEU A 32 2.62 -21.59 -59.66
CA LEU A 32 2.61 -20.16 -59.94
C LEU A 32 3.86 -19.49 -59.37
N LEU A 33 4.26 -19.85 -58.14
CA LEU A 33 5.48 -19.35 -57.52
C LEU A 33 6.73 -19.79 -58.30
N ILE A 34 6.83 -21.06 -58.71
CA ILE A 34 7.96 -21.57 -59.52
C ILE A 34 8.02 -20.85 -60.87
N THR A 35 6.88 -20.70 -61.55
CA THR A 35 6.81 -19.99 -62.84
C THR A 35 7.24 -18.53 -62.68
N PHE A 36 6.88 -17.90 -61.56
CA PHE A 36 7.25 -16.54 -61.23
C PHE A 36 8.76 -16.39 -60.94
N LEU A 37 9.33 -17.30 -60.14
CA LEU A 37 10.77 -17.35 -59.85
C LEU A 37 11.62 -17.65 -61.09
N GLN A 38 11.07 -18.27 -62.13
CA GLN A 38 11.76 -18.52 -63.40
C GLN A 38 11.71 -17.33 -64.38
N GLN A 39 10.96 -16.25 -64.11
CA GLN A 39 10.90 -15.07 -64.99
C GLN A 39 12.11 -14.14 -64.80
N PRO A 40 12.61 -13.42 -65.82
CA PRO A 40 13.83 -12.59 -65.73
C PRO A 40 13.68 -11.28 -64.92
N ILE A 41 12.81 -11.25 -63.91
CA ILE A 41 12.54 -10.08 -63.06
C ILE A 41 13.53 -10.10 -61.89
N ASN A 42 14.16 -8.94 -61.61
CA ASN A 42 15.03 -8.74 -60.45
C ASN A 42 14.15 -8.47 -59.21
N ILE A 43 14.26 -9.29 -58.16
CA ILE A 43 13.37 -9.28 -57.00
C ILE A 43 14.17 -8.95 -55.74
N ASP A 44 13.86 -7.83 -55.09
CA ASP A 44 14.52 -7.43 -53.84
C ASP A 44 13.86 -8.09 -52.61
N LEU A 45 14.31 -9.31 -52.28
CA LEU A 45 13.86 -10.03 -51.09
C LEU A 45 14.54 -9.53 -49.80
N SER A 46 15.67 -8.80 -49.92
CA SER A 46 16.38 -8.21 -48.78
C SER A 46 15.45 -7.31 -47.97
N LYS A 47 14.64 -6.46 -48.63
CA LYS A 47 13.72 -5.55 -47.95
C LYS A 47 12.60 -6.24 -47.18
N MET A 48 12.15 -7.42 -47.61
CA MET A 48 11.19 -8.24 -46.85
C MET A 48 11.86 -8.91 -45.65
N TYR A 49 13.15 -9.22 -45.78
CA TYR A 49 13.98 -9.64 -44.67
C TYR A 49 14.28 -8.45 -43.69
N HIS A 50 14.27 -7.19 -44.16
CA HIS A 50 14.66 -5.99 -43.38
C HIS A 50 13.52 -5.07 -42.89
N LYS A 51 12.25 -5.26 -43.30
CA LYS A 51 11.14 -4.30 -43.04
C LYS A 51 10.67 -4.21 -41.57
N SER A 52 11.22 -5.01 -40.66
CA SER A 52 10.91 -4.99 -39.23
C SER A 52 12.16 -4.61 -38.43
N GLY A 53 12.27 -3.32 -38.08
CA GLY A 53 13.40 -2.76 -37.32
C GLY A 53 13.50 -3.19 -35.84
N SER A 54 12.97 -4.35 -35.47
CA SER A 54 13.15 -4.95 -34.15
C SER A 54 13.36 -6.45 -34.33
N SER A 55 14.27 -7.04 -33.55
CA SER A 55 14.55 -8.48 -33.55
C SER A 55 13.40 -9.35 -33.01
N ILE A 56 12.16 -8.87 -33.09
CA ILE A 56 10.94 -9.58 -32.74
C ILE A 56 10.12 -9.70 -34.03
N LEU A 57 10.40 -10.76 -34.80
CA LEU A 57 9.50 -11.21 -35.84
C LEU A 57 8.66 -12.35 -35.28
N SER A 58 7.34 -12.24 -35.42
CA SER A 58 6.44 -13.39 -35.49
C SER A 58 7.03 -14.38 -36.50
N GLU A 59 7.19 -15.65 -36.11
CA GLU A 59 7.85 -16.71 -36.88
C GLU A 59 7.21 -17.00 -38.27
N GLU A 60 6.15 -16.28 -38.63
CA GLU A 60 5.25 -16.52 -39.76
C GLU A 60 5.47 -15.54 -40.93
N ASP A 61 6.20 -14.43 -40.75
CA ASP A 61 6.19 -13.30 -41.70
C ASP A 61 7.36 -13.26 -42.70
N LEU A 62 8.38 -14.12 -42.57
CA LEU A 62 9.54 -14.15 -43.49
C LEU A 62 9.33 -15.18 -44.62
N LEU A 63 9.46 -14.76 -45.89
CA LEU A 63 9.34 -15.65 -47.06
C LEU A 63 10.29 -16.86 -46.98
N ILE A 64 11.56 -16.60 -46.62
CA ILE A 64 12.59 -17.65 -46.48
C ILE A 64 12.26 -18.57 -45.29
N SER A 65 11.70 -18.03 -44.19
CA SER A 65 11.18 -18.83 -43.06
C SER A 65 10.08 -19.78 -43.55
N LEU A 66 9.12 -19.31 -44.36
CA LEU A 66 8.04 -20.17 -44.88
C LEU A 66 8.56 -21.29 -45.79
N ILE A 67 9.54 -20.98 -46.65
CA ILE A 67 10.20 -21.97 -47.55
C ILE A 67 10.94 -23.05 -46.73
N ILE A 68 11.64 -22.65 -45.67
CA ILE A 68 12.50 -23.53 -44.84
C ILE A 68 11.73 -24.25 -43.72
N LYS A 69 10.80 -23.58 -43.04
CA LYS A 69 10.07 -24.05 -41.85
C LYS A 69 8.91 -24.98 -42.21
N GLN A 70 7.93 -24.49 -43.00
CA GLN A 70 6.61 -25.13 -43.12
C GLN A 70 6.52 -26.20 -44.23
N ARG A 71 7.39 -26.20 -45.25
CA ARG A 71 7.13 -26.95 -46.48
C ARG A 71 8.30 -27.71 -47.13
N ASP A 72 9.55 -27.49 -46.69
CA ASP A 72 10.76 -28.16 -47.21
C ASP A 72 10.87 -28.15 -48.76
N TRP A 73 10.61 -26.98 -49.37
CA TRP A 73 10.59 -26.80 -50.83
C TRP A 73 11.99 -26.76 -51.44
N GLN A 74 12.66 -27.91 -51.45
CA GLN A 74 14.04 -28.07 -51.92
C GLN A 74 14.27 -27.53 -53.35
N GLY A 75 13.30 -27.66 -54.26
CA GLY A 75 13.41 -27.15 -55.64
C GLY A 75 13.38 -25.63 -55.74
N VAL A 76 12.56 -24.96 -54.92
CA VAL A 76 12.51 -23.48 -54.86
C VAL A 76 13.78 -22.93 -54.21
N LEU A 77 14.25 -23.60 -53.15
CA LEU A 77 15.49 -23.24 -52.49
C LEU A 77 16.71 -23.40 -53.41
N SER A 78 16.77 -24.47 -54.22
CA SER A 78 17.82 -24.64 -55.24
C SER A 78 17.85 -23.49 -56.24
N LEU A 79 16.68 -23.08 -56.76
CA LEU A 79 16.58 -21.95 -57.71
C LEU A 79 17.04 -20.62 -57.09
N ILE A 80 16.76 -20.40 -55.81
CA ILE A 80 17.22 -19.20 -55.10
C ILE A 80 18.75 -19.24 -54.90
N LEU A 81 19.30 -20.42 -54.59
CA LEU A 81 20.74 -20.60 -54.36
C LEU A 81 21.57 -20.55 -55.64
N ASP A 82 20.98 -20.90 -56.79
CA ASP A 82 21.63 -20.85 -58.10
C ASP A 82 21.82 -19.41 -58.61
N ASP A 83 21.02 -18.44 -58.12
CA ASP A 83 21.05 -17.02 -58.55
C ASP A 83 20.68 -16.06 -57.39
N LEU A 84 21.53 -16.00 -56.36
CA LEU A 84 21.28 -15.19 -55.16
C LEU A 84 21.29 -13.68 -55.42
N ASP A 85 22.10 -13.22 -56.38
CA ASP A 85 22.23 -11.80 -56.75
C ASP A 85 20.90 -11.25 -57.26
N ARG A 86 20.16 -12.05 -58.05
CA ARG A 86 18.82 -11.73 -58.53
C ARG A 86 17.77 -11.59 -57.43
N PHE A 87 18.02 -12.18 -56.26
CA PHE A 87 17.13 -12.08 -55.10
C PHE A 87 17.60 -11.08 -54.05
N HIS A 88 18.74 -10.43 -54.27
CA HIS A 88 19.40 -9.55 -53.31
C HIS A 88 19.63 -10.21 -51.94
N LEU A 89 19.89 -11.52 -51.92
CA LEU A 89 20.15 -12.29 -50.71
C LEU A 89 21.60 -12.71 -50.63
N THR A 90 22.12 -12.84 -49.41
CA THR A 90 23.44 -13.42 -49.14
C THR A 90 23.29 -14.86 -48.66
N TYR A 91 24.33 -15.67 -48.86
CA TYR A 91 24.34 -17.05 -48.34
C TYR A 91 24.18 -17.09 -46.82
N ILE A 92 24.70 -16.08 -46.10
CA ILE A 92 24.59 -16.00 -44.64
C ILE A 92 23.15 -15.79 -44.18
N GLN A 93 22.36 -14.96 -44.87
CA GLN A 93 20.93 -14.78 -44.54
C GLN A 93 20.16 -16.10 -44.69
N VAL A 94 20.48 -16.90 -45.72
CA VAL A 94 19.84 -18.22 -45.92
C VAL A 94 20.28 -19.21 -44.84
N LEU A 95 21.57 -19.23 -44.50
CA LEU A 95 22.11 -20.09 -43.44
C LEU A 95 21.55 -19.72 -42.06
N GLU A 96 21.42 -18.43 -41.76
CA GLU A 96 20.83 -17.93 -40.52
C GLU A 96 19.40 -18.41 -40.32
N VAL A 97 18.56 -18.29 -41.35
CA VAL A 97 17.16 -18.77 -41.30
C VAL A 97 17.11 -20.30 -41.17
N ALA A 98 18.00 -21.03 -41.84
CA ALA A 98 18.11 -22.48 -41.71
C ALA A 98 18.53 -22.93 -40.30
N ILE A 99 19.44 -22.19 -39.66
CA ILE A 99 19.90 -22.38 -38.28
C ILE A 99 18.76 -22.06 -37.29
N LEU A 100 18.06 -20.93 -37.47
CA LEU A 100 16.91 -20.50 -36.66
C LEU A 100 15.81 -21.58 -36.60
N HIS A 101 15.51 -22.22 -37.74
CA HIS A 101 14.52 -23.29 -37.82
C HIS A 101 15.08 -24.70 -37.53
N LYS A 102 16.32 -24.80 -37.04
CA LYS A 102 16.99 -26.07 -36.67
C LYS A 102 17.02 -27.11 -37.80
N ARG A 103 17.10 -26.67 -39.07
CA ARG A 103 17.20 -27.56 -40.25
C ARG A 103 18.67 -27.97 -40.49
N LEU A 104 19.25 -28.69 -39.54
CA LEU A 104 20.70 -28.98 -39.47
C LEU A 104 21.25 -29.72 -40.71
N ASN A 105 20.50 -30.69 -41.25
CA ASN A 105 20.88 -31.41 -42.48
C ASN A 105 20.89 -30.52 -43.72
N LEU A 106 20.05 -29.49 -43.77
CA LEU A 106 20.07 -28.50 -44.84
C LEU A 106 21.31 -27.63 -44.69
N VAL A 107 21.61 -27.16 -43.47
CA VAL A 107 22.82 -26.36 -43.19
C VAL A 107 24.08 -27.10 -43.63
N LEU A 108 24.25 -28.39 -43.30
CA LEU A 108 25.41 -29.17 -43.75
C LEU A 108 25.49 -29.34 -45.27
N ARG A 109 24.35 -29.47 -45.96
CA ARG A 109 24.32 -29.56 -47.43
C ARG A 109 24.73 -28.22 -48.05
N LEU A 110 24.18 -27.12 -47.55
CA LEU A 110 24.47 -25.77 -48.03
C LEU A 110 25.92 -25.39 -47.78
N THR A 111 26.48 -25.71 -46.62
CA THR A 111 27.90 -25.48 -46.38
C THR A 111 28.76 -26.33 -47.29
N ALA A 112 28.43 -27.61 -47.49
CA ALA A 112 29.19 -28.49 -48.39
C ALA A 112 29.18 -28.04 -49.87
N THR A 113 28.14 -27.33 -50.31
CA THR A 113 28.05 -26.79 -51.69
C THR A 113 28.86 -25.51 -51.89
N ILE A 114 29.12 -24.73 -50.84
CA ILE A 114 29.83 -23.45 -50.92
C ILE A 114 31.34 -23.71 -50.98
N LYS A 115 31.92 -23.61 -52.18
CA LYS A 115 33.37 -23.77 -52.40
C LYS A 115 34.16 -22.46 -52.26
N ASN A 116 33.49 -21.32 -52.34
CA ASN A 116 34.12 -19.99 -52.31
C ASN A 116 34.35 -19.53 -50.86
N ARG A 117 35.61 -19.24 -50.51
CA ARG A 117 36.02 -18.80 -49.17
C ARG A 117 35.44 -17.43 -48.79
N VAL A 118 35.26 -16.54 -49.76
CA VAL A 118 34.82 -15.15 -49.54
C VAL A 118 33.38 -15.12 -49.00
N VAL A 119 32.53 -16.00 -49.52
CA VAL A 119 31.11 -16.10 -49.18
C VAL A 119 30.89 -16.52 -47.72
N LEU A 120 31.77 -17.37 -47.18
CA LEU A 120 31.68 -17.84 -45.79
C LEU A 120 32.19 -16.84 -44.76
N GLN A 121 32.91 -15.79 -45.21
CA GLN A 121 33.39 -14.68 -44.39
C GLN A 121 32.47 -13.46 -44.46
N GLU A 122 31.38 -13.52 -45.21
CA GLU A 122 30.35 -12.48 -45.19
C GLU A 122 29.88 -12.25 -43.73
N LYS A 123 29.24 -11.11 -43.50
CA LYS A 123 28.63 -10.80 -42.21
C LYS A 123 27.17 -10.40 -42.44
N ASN A 124 26.31 -10.68 -41.46
CA ASN A 124 24.94 -10.16 -41.52
C ASN A 124 24.91 -8.64 -41.24
N LEU A 125 23.73 -8.03 -41.22
CA LEU A 125 23.56 -6.59 -40.95
C LEU A 125 24.06 -6.12 -39.56
N HIS A 126 24.17 -7.05 -38.61
CA HIS A 126 24.71 -6.79 -37.29
C HIS A 126 26.24 -7.01 -37.23
N GLU A 127 26.89 -7.19 -38.39
CA GLU A 127 28.31 -7.54 -38.51
C GLU A 127 28.67 -8.90 -37.88
N GLN A 128 27.69 -9.79 -37.73
CA GLN A 128 27.85 -11.11 -37.13
C GLN A 128 28.23 -12.17 -38.17
N ASN A 129 29.15 -13.05 -37.80
CA ASN A 129 29.54 -14.22 -38.59
C ASN A 129 28.74 -15.48 -38.16
N LEU A 130 29.01 -16.62 -38.81
CA LEU A 130 28.33 -17.89 -38.50
C LEU A 130 28.55 -18.39 -37.06
N PHE A 131 29.68 -18.06 -36.42
CA PHE A 131 29.92 -18.41 -35.02
C PHE A 131 28.98 -17.67 -34.06
N HIS A 132 28.68 -16.39 -34.31
CA HIS A 132 27.68 -15.64 -33.54
C HIS A 132 26.28 -16.25 -33.72
N ILE A 133 25.89 -16.49 -34.97
CA ILE A 133 24.53 -16.94 -35.33
C ILE A 133 24.21 -18.31 -34.70
N ILE A 134 25.14 -19.26 -34.73
CA ILE A 134 24.94 -20.57 -34.09
C ILE A 134 24.78 -20.44 -32.58
N ASN A 135 25.60 -19.59 -31.96
CA ASN A 135 25.63 -19.41 -30.53
C ASN A 135 24.32 -18.81 -30.00
N LEU A 136 23.80 -17.79 -30.69
CA LEU A 136 22.51 -17.16 -30.39
C LEU A 136 21.31 -18.15 -30.52
N ASN A 137 21.43 -19.16 -31.38
CA ASN A 137 20.37 -20.16 -31.61
C ASN A 137 20.48 -21.43 -30.74
N GLN A 138 21.55 -21.56 -29.93
CA GLN A 138 21.77 -22.64 -28.95
C GLN A 138 21.45 -24.07 -29.48
N ILE A 139 22.00 -24.45 -30.63
CA ILE A 139 21.83 -25.80 -31.20
C ILE A 139 22.48 -26.84 -30.29
N SER A 140 21.79 -27.96 -30.01
CA SER A 140 22.26 -29.01 -29.08
C SER A 140 22.79 -30.29 -29.74
N ASP A 141 22.71 -30.42 -31.07
CA ASP A 141 23.16 -31.64 -31.78
C ASP A 141 24.69 -31.67 -31.93
N GLU A 142 25.36 -32.44 -31.06
CA GLU A 142 26.83 -32.56 -31.02
C GLU A 142 27.44 -33.07 -32.33
N LYS A 143 26.79 -34.02 -33.02
CA LYS A 143 27.32 -34.59 -34.28
C LYS A 143 27.29 -33.56 -35.40
N PHE A 144 26.24 -32.75 -35.44
CA PHE A 144 26.16 -31.63 -36.36
C PHE A 144 27.23 -30.58 -36.03
N LEU A 145 27.34 -30.18 -34.76
CA LEU A 145 28.27 -29.13 -34.33
C LEU A 145 29.73 -29.50 -34.56
N ASP A 146 30.13 -30.75 -34.29
CA ASP A 146 31.50 -31.21 -34.56
C ASP A 146 31.83 -31.13 -36.05
N LYS A 147 30.93 -31.59 -36.93
CA LYS A 147 31.08 -31.46 -38.38
C LYS A 147 31.11 -30.00 -38.84
N PHE A 148 30.21 -29.19 -38.30
CA PHE A 148 30.06 -27.79 -38.70
C PHE A 148 31.24 -26.93 -38.24
N PHE A 149 31.65 -27.03 -36.98
CA PHE A 149 32.82 -26.30 -36.48
C PHE A 149 34.12 -26.79 -37.12
N THR A 150 34.27 -28.09 -37.37
CA THR A 150 35.40 -28.62 -38.15
C THR A 150 35.40 -28.06 -39.58
N TYR A 151 34.24 -27.93 -40.20
CA TYR A 151 34.10 -27.28 -41.50
C TYR A 151 34.55 -25.81 -41.43
N LEU A 152 34.04 -25.01 -40.48
CA LEU A 152 34.45 -23.61 -40.35
C LEU A 152 35.95 -23.44 -40.10
N TYR A 153 36.55 -24.33 -39.31
CA TYR A 153 37.99 -24.36 -39.04
C TYR A 153 38.81 -24.66 -40.29
N ASN A 154 38.44 -25.69 -41.06
CA ASN A 154 39.17 -26.07 -42.28
C ASN A 154 39.17 -24.97 -43.35
N PHE A 155 38.17 -24.09 -43.32
CA PHE A 155 38.05 -22.93 -44.21
C PHE A 155 38.68 -21.65 -43.64
N ASN A 156 39.34 -21.71 -42.48
CA ASN A 156 39.97 -20.58 -41.78
C ASN A 156 39.00 -19.39 -41.59
N ILE A 157 37.77 -19.66 -41.17
CA ILE A 157 36.82 -18.60 -40.81
C ILE A 157 37.22 -18.05 -39.45
N ASP A 158 37.46 -16.75 -39.39
CA ASP A 158 37.87 -16.08 -38.16
C ASP A 158 36.71 -16.07 -37.15
N TRP A 159 36.96 -16.70 -36.01
CA TRP A 159 36.01 -16.79 -34.90
C TRP A 159 36.13 -15.59 -33.96
N ASN A 160 37.25 -14.84 -33.96
CA ASN A 160 37.52 -13.76 -33.02
C ASN A 160 37.23 -12.38 -33.64
N ILE A 161 36.02 -12.21 -34.16
CA ILE A 161 35.55 -10.97 -34.78
C ILE A 161 34.48 -10.33 -33.90
N ALA A 162 34.56 -9.01 -33.73
CA ALA A 162 33.51 -8.22 -33.10
C ALA A 162 32.34 -7.96 -34.06
N ASP A 163 31.12 -8.02 -33.54
CA ASP A 163 29.91 -7.56 -34.20
C ASP A 163 29.71 -6.03 -34.03
N LYS A 164 28.58 -5.51 -34.52
CA LYS A 164 28.23 -4.08 -34.45
C LYS A 164 28.20 -3.54 -33.02
N TYR A 165 27.97 -4.39 -32.02
CA TYR A 165 27.93 -4.05 -30.60
C TYR A 165 29.30 -4.23 -29.92
N GLY A 166 30.34 -4.64 -30.66
CA GLY A 166 31.65 -4.95 -30.11
C GLY A 166 31.69 -6.28 -29.36
N MET A 167 30.68 -7.15 -29.54
CA MET A 167 30.62 -8.47 -28.92
C MET A 167 31.27 -9.50 -29.82
N TYR A 168 31.94 -10.48 -29.21
CA TYR A 168 32.65 -11.54 -29.92
C TYR A 168 31.91 -12.87 -29.70
N PRO A 169 32.09 -13.91 -30.54
CA PRO A 169 31.42 -15.19 -30.35
C PRO A 169 31.70 -15.81 -28.98
N LEU A 170 32.91 -15.64 -28.45
CA LEU A 170 33.26 -16.10 -27.10
C LEU A 170 32.41 -15.41 -26.01
N HIS A 171 32.17 -14.11 -26.13
CA HIS A 171 31.32 -13.34 -25.22
C HIS A 171 29.89 -13.90 -25.18
N TYR A 172 29.28 -14.15 -26.35
CA TYR A 172 27.97 -14.80 -26.43
C TYR A 172 27.99 -16.22 -25.86
N ALA A 173 29.08 -16.97 -26.04
CA ALA A 173 29.18 -18.36 -25.61
C ALA A 173 29.20 -18.44 -24.10
N CYS A 174 29.95 -17.56 -23.46
CA CYS A 174 29.99 -17.41 -22.01
C CYS A 174 28.64 -16.94 -21.45
N MET A 175 28.06 -15.89 -22.03
CA MET A 175 26.76 -15.33 -21.60
C MET A 175 25.62 -16.36 -21.65
N LEU A 176 25.63 -17.20 -22.69
CA LEU A 176 24.60 -18.21 -22.94
C LEU A 176 24.96 -19.60 -22.38
N HIS A 177 26.11 -19.74 -21.71
CA HIS A 177 26.66 -21.01 -21.23
C HIS A 177 26.73 -22.09 -22.33
N TYR A 178 27.09 -21.68 -23.56
CA TYR A 178 27.13 -22.56 -24.72
C TYR A 178 28.41 -23.41 -24.76
N LYS A 179 28.38 -24.51 -24.01
CA LYS A 179 29.48 -25.48 -23.84
C LYS A 179 30.12 -25.98 -25.15
N PRO A 180 29.38 -26.38 -26.20
CA PRO A 180 29.99 -26.96 -27.40
C PRO A 180 30.99 -26.05 -28.11
N LEU A 181 30.69 -24.74 -28.19
CA LEU A 181 31.60 -23.78 -28.82
C LEU A 181 32.84 -23.53 -27.95
N ILE A 182 32.66 -23.42 -26.63
CA ILE A 182 33.78 -23.18 -25.70
C ILE A 182 34.76 -24.36 -25.73
N GLU A 183 34.26 -25.60 -25.67
CA GLU A 183 35.09 -26.80 -25.76
C GLU A 183 35.80 -26.91 -27.11
N PHE A 184 35.13 -26.56 -28.21
CA PHE A 184 35.74 -26.52 -29.53
C PHE A 184 36.89 -25.51 -29.61
N LEU A 185 36.67 -24.28 -29.11
CA LEU A 185 37.68 -23.23 -29.09
C LEU A 185 38.86 -23.61 -28.19
N GLN A 186 38.60 -24.18 -27.01
CA GLN A 186 39.65 -24.69 -26.12
C GLN A 186 40.48 -25.80 -26.78
N LYS A 187 39.85 -26.71 -27.55
CA LYS A 187 40.52 -27.83 -28.21
C LYS A 187 41.39 -27.40 -29.41
N LYS A 188 40.94 -26.40 -30.18
CA LYS A 188 41.58 -26.02 -31.46
C LYS A 188 42.40 -24.74 -31.39
N TYR A 189 42.03 -23.79 -30.53
CA TYR A 189 42.60 -22.44 -30.45
C TYR A 189 43.16 -22.10 -29.06
N SER A 190 43.63 -23.09 -28.29
CA SER A 190 44.09 -22.91 -26.90
C SER A 190 45.14 -21.81 -26.67
N LYS A 191 45.95 -21.47 -27.69
CA LYS A 191 46.96 -20.40 -27.62
C LYS A 191 46.42 -19.00 -27.92
N GLU A 192 45.35 -18.91 -28.69
CA GLU A 192 44.73 -17.65 -29.15
C GLU A 192 43.50 -17.28 -28.32
N LEU A 193 43.03 -18.19 -27.48
CA LEU A 193 41.85 -18.03 -26.65
C LEU A 193 42.16 -17.14 -25.44
N ASP A 194 41.70 -15.89 -25.50
CA ASP A 194 41.78 -14.94 -24.40
C ASP A 194 40.39 -14.63 -23.82
N PHE A 195 40.12 -15.17 -22.63
CA PHE A 195 38.88 -14.90 -21.89
C PHE A 195 38.87 -13.52 -21.18
N ASN A 196 40.02 -12.85 -21.09
CA ASN A 196 40.14 -11.50 -20.55
C ASN A 196 39.94 -10.41 -21.61
N GLN A 197 39.81 -10.80 -22.88
CA GLN A 197 39.44 -9.89 -23.95
C GLN A 197 38.14 -9.16 -23.57
N THR A 198 38.13 -7.84 -23.73
CA THR A 198 36.97 -7.00 -23.41
C THR A 198 36.20 -6.67 -24.67
N ASN A 199 34.87 -6.60 -24.54
CA ASN A 199 34.01 -6.01 -25.56
C ASN A 199 34.08 -4.46 -25.55
N ARG A 200 33.31 -3.80 -26.43
CA ARG A 200 33.20 -2.33 -26.49
C ARG A 200 32.75 -1.67 -25.17
N TYR A 201 32.10 -2.41 -24.28
CA TYR A 201 31.60 -1.97 -22.98
C TYR A 201 32.58 -2.26 -21.82
N GLY A 202 33.76 -2.82 -22.10
CA GLY A 202 34.77 -3.16 -21.08
C GLY A 202 34.49 -4.47 -20.33
N ASN A 203 33.55 -5.28 -20.82
CA ASN A 203 33.10 -6.52 -20.21
C ASN A 203 33.95 -7.71 -20.71
N THR A 204 34.49 -8.52 -19.80
CA THR A 204 35.26 -9.74 -20.11
C THR A 204 34.35 -10.96 -20.33
N ALA A 205 34.87 -11.99 -21.01
CA ALA A 205 34.15 -13.26 -21.16
C ALA A 205 33.91 -13.97 -19.83
N TYR A 206 34.85 -13.88 -18.88
CA TYR A 206 34.68 -14.42 -17.52
C TYR A 206 33.55 -13.73 -16.75
N GLY A 207 33.41 -12.41 -16.83
CA GLY A 207 32.29 -11.70 -16.20
C GLY A 207 30.93 -12.05 -16.81
N LEU A 208 30.88 -12.23 -18.13
CA LEU A 208 29.66 -12.64 -18.86
C LEU A 208 29.12 -14.02 -18.45
N LEU A 209 29.97 -14.95 -17.97
CA LEU A 209 29.53 -16.26 -17.46
C LEU A 209 28.54 -16.13 -16.30
N PHE A 210 28.54 -14.99 -15.59
CA PHE A 210 27.67 -14.74 -14.45
C PHE A 210 26.55 -13.74 -14.77
N TRP A 211 26.37 -13.34 -16.03
CA TRP A 211 25.35 -12.36 -16.45
C TRP A 211 23.92 -12.78 -16.07
N ASN A 212 23.60 -14.08 -16.17
CA ASN A 212 22.24 -14.59 -15.97
C ASN A 212 22.07 -15.32 -14.62
N SER A 213 22.99 -15.15 -13.67
CA SER A 213 23.00 -15.88 -12.39
C SER A 213 21.85 -15.47 -11.44
N ALA A 214 21.15 -14.37 -11.74
CA ALA A 214 19.97 -13.93 -11.00
C ALA A 214 18.68 -14.66 -11.40
N THR A 215 18.68 -15.45 -12.48
CA THR A 215 17.52 -16.27 -12.87
C THR A 215 17.65 -17.69 -12.29
N ASN A 216 16.53 -18.32 -11.94
CA ASN A 216 16.41 -19.67 -11.34
C ASN A 216 17.00 -20.85 -12.16
N LYS A 217 17.92 -20.62 -13.11
CA LYS A 217 18.61 -21.69 -13.84
C LYS A 217 19.79 -22.20 -13.02
N THR A 218 19.85 -23.51 -12.84
CA THR A 218 20.96 -24.20 -12.18
C THR A 218 22.26 -23.97 -12.96
N ILE A 219 23.21 -23.26 -12.35
CA ILE A 219 24.55 -23.08 -12.90
C ILE A 219 25.28 -24.43 -12.82
N ASP A 220 25.82 -24.92 -13.93
CA ASP A 220 26.65 -26.13 -13.96
C ASP A 220 28.02 -25.85 -13.33
N LYS A 221 28.14 -26.12 -12.03
CA LYS A 221 29.37 -25.96 -11.25
C LYS A 221 30.55 -26.78 -11.85
N GLY A 222 30.28 -27.92 -12.48
CA GLY A 222 31.30 -28.77 -13.08
C GLY A 222 31.91 -28.14 -14.33
N PHE A 223 31.08 -27.58 -15.20
CA PHE A 223 31.52 -26.84 -16.38
C PHE A 223 32.35 -25.59 -16.04
N LEU A 224 31.93 -24.82 -15.03
CA LEU A 224 32.67 -23.64 -14.58
C LEU A 224 34.08 -23.97 -14.05
N ARG A 225 34.22 -25.10 -13.32
CA ARG A 225 35.54 -25.58 -12.85
C ARG A 225 36.48 -25.92 -14.01
N THR A 226 35.96 -26.36 -15.15
CA THR A 226 36.78 -26.67 -16.35
C THR A 226 37.29 -25.42 -17.05
N ILE A 227 36.55 -24.31 -17.01
CA ILE A 227 36.90 -23.07 -17.72
C ILE A 227 37.77 -22.14 -16.86
N ILE A 228 37.48 -22.05 -15.56
CA ILE A 228 38.17 -21.14 -14.65
C ILE A 228 39.40 -21.86 -14.09
N THR A 229 40.54 -21.64 -14.73
CA THR A 229 41.81 -22.30 -14.39
C THR A 229 42.63 -21.55 -13.33
N SER A 230 42.32 -20.27 -13.05
CA SER A 230 42.99 -19.46 -12.04
C SER A 230 42.05 -18.45 -11.40
N GLY A 231 42.16 -18.23 -10.08
CA GLY A 231 41.33 -17.28 -9.33
C GLY A 231 41.35 -15.84 -9.85
N LYS A 232 42.50 -15.37 -10.36
CA LYS A 232 42.66 -14.02 -10.95
C LYS A 232 41.74 -13.73 -12.14
N ALA A 233 41.19 -14.75 -12.77
CA ALA A 233 40.23 -14.60 -13.87
C ALA A 233 38.87 -14.04 -13.41
N LEU A 234 38.55 -14.19 -12.12
CA LEU A 234 37.29 -13.74 -11.52
C LEU A 234 37.35 -12.29 -11.04
N ASP A 235 38.55 -11.73 -10.90
CA ASP A 235 38.80 -10.38 -10.39
C ASP A 235 38.67 -9.33 -11.51
N CYS A 236 37.49 -9.29 -12.14
CA CYS A 236 37.20 -8.38 -13.26
C CYS A 236 35.97 -7.52 -12.97
N LEU A 237 36.03 -6.26 -13.42
CA LEU A 237 34.92 -5.31 -13.31
C LEU A 237 33.96 -5.45 -14.48
N TYR A 238 32.67 -5.50 -14.19
CA TYR A 238 31.68 -5.87 -15.17
C TYR A 238 30.39 -5.03 -15.04
N ASN A 239 29.78 -4.65 -16.16
CA ASN A 239 28.49 -3.96 -16.20
C ASN A 239 27.35 -4.97 -16.08
N TYR A 240 26.87 -5.26 -14.87
CA TYR A 240 25.62 -6.01 -14.73
C TYR A 240 24.45 -5.17 -15.24
N ASP A 241 23.60 -5.79 -16.05
CA ASP A 241 22.34 -5.19 -16.52
C ASP A 241 21.37 -5.06 -15.34
N ASN A 242 21.55 -3.96 -14.60
CA ASN A 242 20.60 -3.52 -13.59
C ASN A 242 19.42 -2.76 -14.24
N CYS A 243 19.20 -2.84 -15.56
CA CYS A 243 18.06 -2.17 -16.24
C CYS A 243 16.69 -2.76 -15.91
N SER A 244 16.58 -3.55 -14.83
CA SER A 244 15.37 -3.48 -14.00
C SER A 244 15.57 -2.41 -12.93
N VAL A 245 15.58 -1.14 -13.33
CA VAL A 245 15.56 0.04 -12.44
C VAL A 245 14.19 0.16 -11.76
N ARG A 246 13.85 -0.87 -10.98
CA ARG A 246 12.86 -0.85 -9.91
C ARG A 246 13.41 -1.70 -8.78
N ASN A 247 13.89 -1.01 -7.75
CA ASN A 247 14.42 -1.46 -6.47
C ASN A 247 15.86 -2.01 -6.44
N PRO A 248 16.76 -1.38 -5.65
CA PRO A 248 18.07 -1.94 -5.30
C PRO A 248 18.00 -3.20 -4.41
N LEU A 249 16.81 -3.67 -4.02
CA LEU A 249 16.61 -4.67 -2.95
C LEU A 249 15.47 -5.67 -3.29
N SER A 250 15.75 -6.54 -4.28
CA SER A 250 15.16 -7.87 -4.67
C SER A 250 13.63 -8.15 -4.72
N ILE A 251 13.17 -8.83 -5.81
CA ILE A 251 12.53 -10.17 -5.87
C ILE A 251 11.70 -10.40 -7.15
N ASN A 252 11.90 -11.59 -7.76
CA ASN A 252 11.01 -12.45 -8.57
C ASN A 252 9.75 -11.86 -9.21
N SER A 253 9.74 -11.88 -10.55
CA SER A 253 8.64 -12.39 -11.40
C SER A 253 8.71 -11.73 -12.78
N ILE A 254 9.54 -12.25 -13.68
CA ILE A 254 9.19 -12.20 -15.10
C ILE A 254 8.62 -13.57 -15.42
N ASN A 255 7.32 -13.55 -15.72
CA ASN A 255 6.51 -14.68 -16.12
C ASN A 255 7.30 -15.71 -16.94
N ALA A 256 7.29 -16.96 -16.46
CA ALA A 256 7.63 -18.13 -17.24
C ALA A 256 6.59 -18.30 -18.37
N SER A 257 6.71 -17.52 -19.43
CA SER A 257 5.97 -17.74 -20.69
C SER A 257 6.57 -17.09 -21.94
N SER A 258 7.64 -16.29 -21.86
CA SER A 258 8.37 -15.90 -23.07
C SER A 258 9.37 -16.99 -23.45
N LYS A 259 9.01 -17.74 -24.49
CA LYS A 259 9.96 -18.57 -25.25
C LYS A 259 11.21 -17.76 -25.56
N SER A 260 12.36 -18.41 -25.40
CA SER A 260 13.72 -17.99 -25.79
C SER A 260 13.75 -16.77 -26.70
N THR A 261 14.09 -15.61 -26.15
CA THR A 261 14.50 -14.47 -26.95
C THR A 261 15.74 -13.87 -26.30
N ILE A 262 16.77 -13.70 -27.12
CA ILE A 262 18.05 -13.04 -26.83
C ILE A 262 17.76 -11.73 -26.06
N PRO A 263 18.54 -11.35 -25.03
CA PRO A 263 18.35 -10.05 -24.41
C PRO A 263 18.58 -8.95 -25.45
N GLN A 264 17.51 -8.24 -25.83
CA GLN A 264 17.58 -6.96 -26.55
C GLN A 264 18.24 -5.86 -25.70
N THR A 265 18.71 -6.16 -24.49
CA THR A 265 19.16 -5.18 -23.50
C THR A 265 20.56 -4.61 -23.74
N VAL A 266 21.36 -5.19 -24.65
CA VAL A 266 22.67 -4.59 -25.00
C VAL A 266 22.53 -3.31 -25.83
N VAL A 267 21.40 -3.13 -26.54
CA VAL A 267 21.20 -2.02 -27.48
C VAL A 267 20.76 -0.71 -26.80
N GLU A 268 20.23 -0.76 -25.58
CA GLU A 268 19.75 0.43 -24.84
C GLU A 268 20.81 1.04 -23.88
N LEU A 269 22.05 0.54 -23.88
CA LEU A 269 23.12 1.00 -23.00
C LEU A 269 23.73 2.37 -23.38
N GLU A 270 23.29 3.01 -24.48
CA GLU A 270 23.86 4.29 -24.93
C GLU A 270 23.31 5.53 -24.20
N THR A 271 22.33 5.40 -23.28
CA THR A 271 21.62 6.58 -22.72
C THR A 271 21.58 6.77 -21.20
N THR A 272 22.22 5.94 -20.37
CA THR A 272 22.21 6.18 -18.89
C THR A 272 23.60 6.04 -18.26
N SER A 273 24.13 7.16 -17.81
CA SER A 273 25.49 7.34 -17.29
C SER A 273 25.72 6.85 -15.84
N THR A 274 25.08 5.77 -15.38
CA THR A 274 25.09 5.41 -13.94
C THR A 274 25.12 3.91 -13.63
N ILE A 275 25.73 3.05 -14.46
CA ILE A 275 25.91 1.62 -14.12
C ILE A 275 27.24 1.47 -13.36
N ILE A 276 27.18 1.12 -12.07
CA ILE A 276 28.37 0.80 -11.26
C ILE A 276 28.90 -0.57 -11.69
N ARG A 277 30.17 -0.64 -12.09
CA ARG A 277 30.82 -1.91 -12.42
C ARG A 277 31.24 -2.66 -11.17
N THR A 278 30.86 -3.93 -11.07
CA THR A 278 31.17 -4.80 -9.93
C THR A 278 31.82 -6.11 -10.38
N SER A 279 32.39 -6.86 -9.44
CA SER A 279 32.94 -8.20 -9.69
C SER A 279 31.86 -9.28 -9.54
N PRO A 280 32.06 -10.50 -10.10
CA PRO A 280 31.17 -11.64 -9.88
C PRO A 280 30.93 -11.96 -8.40
N LEU A 281 31.96 -11.80 -7.57
CA LEU A 281 31.86 -12.02 -6.13
C LEU A 281 30.97 -10.94 -5.48
N ILE A 282 31.21 -9.66 -5.78
CA ILE A 282 30.40 -8.56 -5.25
C ILE A 282 28.94 -8.69 -5.72
N ASN A 283 28.70 -9.09 -6.97
CA ASN A 283 27.35 -9.30 -7.49
C ASN A 283 26.62 -10.45 -6.77
N ALA A 284 27.31 -11.55 -6.49
CA ALA A 284 26.75 -12.66 -5.71
C ALA A 284 26.37 -12.23 -4.28
N VAL A 285 27.20 -11.39 -3.66
CA VAL A 285 26.92 -10.77 -2.35
C VAL A 285 25.72 -9.84 -2.43
N ILE A 286 25.66 -8.94 -3.43
CA ILE A 286 24.56 -7.98 -3.60
C ILE A 286 23.20 -8.68 -3.71
N HIS A 287 23.16 -9.85 -4.34
CA HIS A 287 21.95 -10.65 -4.53
C HIS A 287 21.69 -11.70 -3.44
N HIS A 288 22.41 -11.65 -2.30
CA HIS A 288 22.28 -12.60 -1.19
C HIS A 288 22.45 -14.08 -1.60
N ASN A 289 23.24 -14.36 -2.64
CA ASN A 289 23.45 -15.73 -3.14
C ASN A 289 24.61 -16.39 -2.40
N PHE A 290 24.31 -16.98 -1.23
CA PHE A 290 25.30 -17.64 -0.37
C PHE A 290 26.07 -18.75 -1.09
N GLU A 291 25.35 -19.62 -1.82
CA GLU A 291 25.92 -20.77 -2.54
C GLU A 291 26.87 -20.35 -3.66
N LEU A 292 26.50 -19.32 -4.42
CA LEU A 292 27.36 -18.77 -5.47
C LEU A 292 28.59 -18.08 -4.87
N THR A 293 28.42 -17.32 -3.79
CA THR A 293 29.53 -16.66 -3.09
C THR A 293 30.54 -17.69 -2.59
N LYS A 294 30.06 -18.75 -1.93
CA LYS A 294 30.92 -19.86 -1.47
C LYS A 294 31.68 -20.51 -2.62
N PHE A 295 30.97 -20.80 -3.72
CA PHE A 295 31.57 -21.39 -4.91
C PHE A 295 32.64 -20.50 -5.54
N LEU A 296 32.43 -19.17 -5.62
CA LEU A 296 33.43 -18.23 -6.14
C LEU A 296 34.67 -18.13 -5.24
N LEU A 297 34.48 -18.18 -3.92
CA LEU A 297 35.60 -18.22 -2.96
C LEU A 297 36.41 -19.53 -3.05
N GLU A 298 35.75 -20.68 -3.29
CA GLU A 298 36.40 -21.96 -3.58
C GLU A 298 37.22 -21.92 -4.89
N LEU A 299 36.74 -21.20 -5.91
CA LEU A 299 37.44 -20.99 -7.17
C LEU A 299 38.63 -20.01 -7.06
N GLY A 300 38.82 -19.40 -5.88
CA GLY A 300 39.96 -18.52 -5.59
C GLY A 300 39.76 -17.06 -5.99
N ALA A 301 38.52 -16.58 -6.10
CA ALA A 301 38.24 -15.14 -6.25
C ALA A 301 38.86 -14.33 -5.10
N ASP A 302 39.41 -13.16 -5.40
CA ASP A 302 39.95 -12.27 -4.37
C ASP A 302 38.81 -11.60 -3.60
N VAL A 303 38.79 -11.81 -2.28
CA VAL A 303 37.78 -11.28 -1.36
C VAL A 303 37.88 -9.76 -1.22
N ASN A 304 39.06 -9.19 -1.49
CA ASN A 304 39.34 -7.76 -1.34
C ASN A 304 39.23 -7.00 -2.66
N PHE A 305 38.94 -7.68 -3.78
CA PHE A 305 38.84 -7.02 -5.07
C PHE A 305 37.67 -6.02 -5.07
N PRO A 306 37.94 -4.71 -5.24
CA PRO A 306 36.91 -3.70 -5.08
C PRO A 306 36.10 -3.47 -6.36
N ASP A 307 34.94 -2.84 -6.24
CA ASP A 307 34.17 -2.32 -7.36
C ASP A 307 34.71 -0.97 -7.89
N GLN A 308 33.99 -0.36 -8.83
CA GLN A 308 34.35 0.94 -9.41
C GLN A 308 34.39 2.10 -8.39
N GLU A 309 33.67 1.99 -7.27
CA GLU A 309 33.68 2.98 -6.17
C GLU A 309 34.70 2.66 -5.08
N SER A 310 35.57 1.66 -5.33
CA SER A 310 36.52 1.11 -4.36
C SER A 310 35.87 0.38 -3.18
N LEU A 311 34.61 -0.07 -3.30
CA LEU A 311 33.93 -0.85 -2.27
C LEU A 311 34.25 -2.34 -2.41
N THR A 312 34.60 -2.99 -1.31
CA THR A 312 34.90 -4.44 -1.28
C THR A 312 33.63 -5.28 -1.06
N ALA A 313 33.73 -6.59 -1.31
CA ALA A 313 32.63 -7.54 -1.03
C ALA A 313 32.16 -7.48 0.44
N LEU A 314 33.10 -7.28 1.38
CA LEU A 314 32.77 -7.11 2.81
C LEU A 314 31.92 -5.86 3.06
N MET A 315 32.29 -4.73 2.45
CA MET A 315 31.53 -3.48 2.62
C MET A 315 30.10 -3.64 2.10
N HIS A 316 29.89 -4.28 0.96
CA HIS A 316 28.55 -4.59 0.44
C HIS A 316 27.76 -5.50 1.39
N ALA A 317 28.36 -6.58 1.90
CA ALA A 317 27.71 -7.47 2.85
C ALA A 317 27.31 -6.76 4.17
N VAL A 318 28.20 -5.90 4.68
CA VAL A 318 27.94 -5.09 5.88
C VAL A 318 26.85 -4.04 5.63
N ARG A 319 26.85 -3.37 4.47
CA ARG A 319 25.80 -2.41 4.08
C ARG A 319 24.43 -3.04 3.94
N GLN A 320 24.34 -4.34 3.71
CA GLN A 320 23.09 -5.08 3.63
C GLN A 320 22.67 -5.72 4.97
N ASN A 321 23.51 -5.60 6.01
CA ASN A 321 23.34 -6.26 7.30
C ASN A 321 23.23 -7.80 7.20
N ASP A 322 23.92 -8.41 6.23
CA ASP A 322 23.89 -9.86 6.02
C ASP A 322 24.97 -10.58 6.85
N MET A 323 24.59 -10.94 8.08
CA MET A 323 25.46 -11.65 9.03
C MET A 323 26.05 -12.95 8.46
N ASN A 324 25.26 -13.71 7.69
CA ASN A 324 25.70 -15.00 7.17
C ASN A 324 26.73 -14.81 6.05
N MET A 325 26.51 -13.81 5.19
CA MET A 325 27.46 -13.45 4.16
C MET A 325 28.77 -12.94 4.75
N VAL A 326 28.71 -12.10 5.81
CA VAL A 326 29.93 -11.63 6.50
C VAL A 326 30.70 -12.80 7.11
N LYS A 327 30.02 -13.75 7.79
CA LYS A 327 30.69 -14.95 8.33
C LYS A 327 31.35 -15.79 7.25
N LEU A 328 30.73 -15.93 6.07
CA LEU A 328 31.31 -16.64 4.93
C LEU A 328 32.54 -15.93 4.35
N LEU A 329 32.49 -14.60 4.26
CA LEU A 329 33.63 -13.82 3.78
C LEU A 329 34.81 -13.85 4.75
N LEU A 330 34.55 -13.87 6.07
CA LEU A 330 35.57 -14.00 7.12
C LEU A 330 36.12 -15.43 7.27
N ASN A 331 35.28 -16.44 6.98
CA ASN A 331 35.64 -17.85 7.06
C ASN A 331 35.08 -18.64 5.87
N LYS A 332 35.96 -19.03 4.96
CA LYS A 332 35.60 -19.72 3.71
C LYS A 332 34.90 -21.06 3.92
N ASP A 333 35.17 -21.72 5.04
CA ASP A 333 34.59 -23.03 5.38
C ASP A 333 33.25 -22.92 6.11
N TYR A 334 32.75 -21.70 6.34
CA TYR A 334 31.47 -21.48 7.00
C TYR A 334 30.33 -22.19 6.26
N THR A 335 29.55 -22.97 7.00
CA THR A 335 28.33 -23.62 6.53
C THR A 335 27.13 -22.95 7.19
N LEU A 336 26.06 -22.75 6.43
CA LEU A 336 24.78 -22.33 6.98
C LEU A 336 24.29 -23.40 7.98
N ASN A 337 24.15 -23.02 9.24
CA ASN A 337 23.42 -23.84 10.19
C ASN A 337 21.92 -23.55 9.99
N ASP A 338 21.15 -24.51 9.48
CA ASP A 338 19.67 -24.48 9.41
C ASP A 338 18.99 -24.57 10.81
N GLY A 339 19.69 -24.11 11.85
CA GLY A 339 19.25 -24.19 13.23
C GLY A 339 18.45 -22.95 13.60
N LYS A 340 17.13 -23.12 13.76
CA LYS A 340 16.20 -22.27 14.53
C LYS A 340 16.92 -21.54 15.66
N ARG A 341 17.39 -20.32 15.41
CA ARG A 341 17.53 -19.34 16.49
C ARG A 341 16.11 -18.85 16.78
N SER A 342 15.70 -18.88 18.04
CA SER A 342 14.45 -18.26 18.48
C SER A 342 14.41 -16.87 17.86
N LEU A 343 13.47 -16.62 16.95
CA LEU A 343 13.30 -15.32 16.29
C LEU A 343 12.54 -14.37 17.23
N THR A 344 12.63 -14.61 18.54
CA THR A 344 12.05 -13.80 19.61
C THR A 344 12.87 -12.54 19.80
N MET A 345 12.75 -11.63 18.84
CA MET A 345 12.96 -10.20 19.08
C MET A 345 11.66 -9.50 18.72
N THR A 346 10.66 -9.73 19.57
CA THR A 346 9.49 -8.85 19.71
C THR A 346 9.93 -7.51 20.32
N PHE A 347 9.07 -6.49 20.24
CA PHE A 347 9.29 -5.08 20.60
C PHE A 347 9.82 -4.85 22.03
N HIS A 348 11.07 -5.22 22.30
CA HIS A 348 11.65 -5.14 23.62
C HIS A 348 11.99 -3.69 23.96
N SER A 349 11.33 -3.17 24.99
CA SER A 349 11.73 -1.95 25.69
C SER A 349 13.14 -2.13 26.26
N GLN A 350 14.08 -1.29 25.84
CA GLN A 350 15.40 -1.22 26.45
C GLN A 350 15.24 -0.76 27.92
N ARG A 351 15.26 -1.70 28.87
CA ARG A 351 15.32 -1.38 30.30
C ARG A 351 16.68 -0.75 30.63
N GLN A 352 16.79 0.57 30.53
CA GLN A 352 17.85 1.29 31.24
C GLN A 352 17.49 1.33 32.74
N LYS A 353 18.28 0.66 33.57
CA LYS A 353 18.29 0.89 35.02
C LYS A 353 18.82 2.30 35.27
N ILE A 354 17.93 3.29 35.31
CA ILE A 354 18.26 4.64 35.76
C ILE A 354 18.41 4.59 37.28
N GLN A 355 19.66 4.67 37.76
CA GLN A 355 19.95 5.06 39.13
C GLN A 355 19.44 6.49 39.33
N ARG A 356 18.27 6.65 39.95
CA ARG A 356 17.81 7.95 40.44
C ARG A 356 18.76 8.44 41.53
N LYS A 357 19.65 9.38 41.20
CA LYS A 357 20.31 10.25 42.19
C LYS A 357 19.38 11.42 42.51
N SER A 358 19.27 11.66 43.82
CA SER A 358 18.69 12.83 44.52
C SER A 358 17.15 12.89 44.67
N LYS A 359 16.70 12.69 45.92
CA LYS A 359 15.58 13.44 46.51
C LYS A 359 16.16 14.52 47.44
N PRO A 360 15.56 15.70 47.56
CA PRO A 360 15.87 16.63 48.63
C PRO A 360 15.24 16.18 49.96
N LYS A 361 15.86 16.66 51.04
CA LYS A 361 15.72 16.27 52.45
C LYS A 361 14.33 16.55 53.06
N GLY A 362 13.97 15.73 54.06
CA GLY A 362 13.02 16.10 55.12
C GLY A 362 12.69 14.96 56.11
N PHE A 363 13.29 15.03 57.32
CA PHE A 363 12.84 14.51 58.64
C PHE A 363 12.61 12.99 58.88
N PHE A 364 13.49 12.30 59.65
CA PHE A 364 13.38 11.86 61.09
C PHE A 364 12.29 10.77 61.33
N LEU A 365 12.46 9.64 62.04
CA LEU A 365 13.27 9.26 63.22
C LEU A 365 13.24 7.72 63.41
N GLY A 366 14.33 7.10 63.90
CA GLY A 366 14.29 5.98 64.87
C GLY A 366 14.65 4.54 64.44
N ALA A 367 15.83 4.08 64.89
CA ALA A 367 16.16 2.80 65.60
C ALA A 367 15.67 1.43 65.02
N THR A 368 16.41 0.31 64.98
CA THR A 368 17.62 -0.18 65.68
C THR A 368 18.04 -1.54 65.05
N THR A 369 19.37 -1.79 64.99
CA THR A 369 20.14 -3.04 65.30
C THR A 369 19.36 -4.38 65.46
N THR A 370 19.81 -5.59 65.04
CA THR A 370 21.16 -6.19 65.09
C THR A 370 21.16 -7.60 64.48
N SER A 371 22.34 -8.00 63.96
CA SER A 371 23.00 -9.33 63.87
C SER A 371 22.33 -10.61 64.46
N ILE A 372 22.20 -11.72 63.71
CA ILE A 372 23.14 -12.88 63.49
C ILE A 372 22.88 -14.10 64.42
N ALA A 373 22.78 -15.26 63.74
CA ALA A 373 23.07 -16.67 64.10
C ALA A 373 22.19 -17.47 65.07
N ASP A 374 21.83 -18.69 64.64
CA ASP A 374 22.11 -20.02 65.26
C ASP A 374 21.34 -21.10 64.44
N GLU A 375 22.00 -22.02 63.72
CA GLU A 375 22.57 -23.34 64.08
C GLU A 375 21.56 -24.49 64.34
N LYS A 376 21.65 -25.54 63.47
CA LYS A 376 21.53 -27.02 63.69
C LYS A 376 20.16 -27.59 64.13
N GLU A 377 19.67 -28.80 63.81
CA GLU A 377 20.14 -30.16 63.42
C GLU A 377 18.90 -30.85 62.75
N GLU A 378 18.99 -31.49 61.57
CA GLU A 378 19.17 -32.94 61.28
C GLU A 378 18.23 -33.96 61.98
N ASP A 379 17.42 -34.68 61.17
CA ASP A 379 17.11 -36.14 61.19
C ASP A 379 16.13 -36.44 60.01
N GLN A 380 16.56 -37.09 58.90
CA GLN A 380 16.57 -38.55 58.59
C GLN A 380 15.14 -39.16 58.50
N GLU A 381 14.67 -39.87 57.46
CA GLU A 381 15.29 -40.65 56.37
C GLU A 381 14.23 -41.09 55.31
N GLN A 382 14.68 -41.26 54.05
CA GLN A 382 14.35 -42.30 53.01
C GLN A 382 12.89 -42.38 52.44
N ASP A 383 12.59 -42.58 51.16
CA ASP A 383 13.24 -43.22 49.99
C ASP A 383 12.33 -42.87 48.76
N THR A 384 12.77 -42.44 47.57
CA THR A 384 13.34 -43.27 46.49
C THR A 384 13.58 -42.35 45.28
N GLY A 385 14.77 -42.44 44.70
CA GLY A 385 15.24 -41.56 43.62
C GLY A 385 14.74 -41.91 42.22
N ASN A 386 14.63 -40.87 41.39
CA ASN A 386 15.06 -40.90 40.00
C ASN A 386 15.57 -39.50 39.65
N GLU A 387 16.90 -39.40 39.51
CA GLU A 387 17.61 -38.19 39.10
C GLU A 387 17.16 -37.74 37.70
N TYR A 388 16.63 -36.52 37.62
CA TYR A 388 16.73 -35.70 36.41
C TYR A 388 17.60 -34.50 36.75
N ILE A 389 18.81 -34.53 36.18
CA ILE A 389 19.84 -33.51 36.25
C ILE A 389 19.26 -32.18 35.74
N SER A 390 19.29 -31.15 36.59
CA SER A 390 19.03 -29.77 36.25
C SER A 390 20.18 -29.21 35.39
N ASP A 391 19.94 -29.06 34.10
CA ASP A 391 20.84 -28.37 33.18
C ASP A 391 20.48 -26.86 33.17
N ASP A 392 20.89 -26.15 34.23
CA ASP A 392 21.03 -24.69 34.20
C ASP A 392 22.23 -24.36 33.30
N LYS A 393 21.96 -24.12 32.02
CA LYS A 393 22.93 -23.51 31.10
C LYS A 393 22.48 -22.12 30.74
N GLU A 394 23.23 -21.14 31.24
CA GLU A 394 23.28 -19.77 30.72
C GLU A 394 23.35 -19.80 29.17
N PRO A 395 22.70 -18.86 28.46
CA PRO A 395 22.82 -18.79 27.01
C PRO A 395 24.28 -18.53 26.65
N VAL A 396 24.91 -19.54 26.06
CA VAL A 396 26.31 -19.51 25.66
C VAL A 396 26.49 -18.40 24.61
N ASN A 397 27.21 -17.37 25.02
CA ASN A 397 27.59 -16.23 24.20
C ASN A 397 28.62 -16.69 23.13
N GLU A 398 28.14 -17.17 21.97
CA GLU A 398 28.96 -17.74 20.88
C GLU A 398 30.01 -16.77 20.27
N CYS A 399 29.95 -15.46 20.55
CA CYS A 399 30.84 -14.47 19.93
C CYS A 399 32.26 -14.37 20.52
N LYS A 400 32.65 -15.18 21.51
CA LYS A 400 33.99 -15.02 22.13
C LYS A 400 35.16 -15.69 21.38
N LYS A 401 34.92 -16.53 20.36
CA LYS A 401 35.99 -17.16 19.56
C LYS A 401 35.55 -17.43 18.11
N PHE A 402 35.38 -16.40 17.28
CA PHE A 402 35.22 -16.58 15.84
C PHE A 402 36.61 -16.56 15.17
N GLN A 403 36.98 -17.64 14.47
CA GLN A 403 38.28 -17.73 13.79
C GLN A 403 38.16 -17.20 12.35
N VAL A 404 38.92 -16.15 12.05
CA VAL A 404 39.07 -15.62 10.69
C VAL A 404 40.08 -16.50 9.95
N THR A 405 39.65 -17.11 8.84
CA THR A 405 40.50 -18.00 8.01
C THR A 405 40.76 -17.42 6.62
N SER A 406 40.01 -16.39 6.22
CA SER A 406 40.20 -15.65 4.97
C SER A 406 41.27 -14.56 5.09
N ASN A 407 42.03 -14.30 4.01
CA ASN A 407 42.95 -13.15 3.90
C ASN A 407 42.21 -11.82 3.63
N ILE A 408 41.14 -11.54 4.38
CA ILE A 408 40.30 -10.36 4.18
C ILE A 408 40.90 -9.13 4.85
N ASP A 409 40.92 -8.01 4.15
CA ASP A 409 41.33 -6.70 4.69
C ASP A 409 40.10 -5.99 5.28
N LEU A 410 40.01 -6.02 6.62
CA LEU A 410 38.91 -5.39 7.36
C LEU A 410 38.98 -3.86 7.35
N ASP A 411 40.18 -3.31 7.14
CA ASP A 411 40.47 -1.87 7.18
C ASP A 411 40.60 -1.25 5.79
N ALA A 412 40.26 -2.01 4.74
CA ALA A 412 40.09 -1.51 3.38
C ALA A 412 39.18 -0.27 3.39
N THR A 413 39.45 0.68 2.50
CA THR A 413 38.73 1.95 2.45
C THR A 413 38.14 2.23 1.08
N ASP A 414 36.94 2.79 1.06
CA ASP A 414 36.30 3.27 -0.18
C ASP A 414 37.00 4.53 -0.75
N ALA A 415 36.45 5.07 -1.85
CA ALA A 415 36.96 6.31 -2.47
C ALA A 415 36.95 7.53 -1.53
N LEU A 416 36.17 7.52 -0.44
CA LEU A 416 36.08 8.59 0.56
C LEU A 416 36.93 8.28 1.81
N GLY A 417 37.65 7.15 1.85
CA GLY A 417 38.44 6.72 3.00
C GLY A 417 37.65 5.99 4.09
N ARG A 418 36.37 5.66 3.85
CA ARG A 418 35.50 5.00 4.82
C ARG A 418 35.77 3.51 4.87
N THR A 419 35.85 2.97 6.09
CA THR A 419 36.01 1.54 6.38
C THR A 419 34.67 0.80 6.43
N CYS A 420 34.70 -0.53 6.56
CA CYS A 420 33.50 -1.33 6.77
C CYS A 420 32.66 -0.89 7.99
N ILE A 421 33.29 -0.37 9.05
CA ILE A 421 32.59 0.13 10.26
C ILE A 421 31.82 1.43 9.97
N HIS A 422 32.34 2.33 9.13
CA HIS A 422 31.59 3.50 8.69
C HIS A 422 30.34 3.10 7.92
N HIS A 423 30.47 2.10 7.05
CA HIS A 423 29.34 1.52 6.30
C HIS A 423 28.36 0.73 7.18
N LEU A 424 28.80 0.21 8.32
CA LEU A 424 27.92 -0.40 9.33
C LEU A 424 27.10 0.67 10.05
N VAL A 425 27.75 1.75 10.48
CA VAL A 425 27.09 2.85 11.21
C VAL A 425 26.12 3.59 10.30
N GLN A 426 26.52 3.88 9.06
CA GLN A 426 25.71 4.60 8.09
C GLN A 426 25.72 3.91 6.72
N PRO A 427 24.96 2.80 6.56
CA PRO A 427 24.85 2.06 5.29
C PRO A 427 24.21 2.87 4.16
N PHE A 428 23.30 3.80 4.50
CA PHE A 428 22.71 4.75 3.57
C PHE A 428 22.66 6.15 4.20
N PRO A 429 22.51 7.23 3.41
CA PRO A 429 22.37 8.58 3.94
C PRO A 429 21.31 8.65 5.04
N ASP A 430 21.69 9.21 6.20
CA ASP A 430 20.82 9.49 7.34
C ASP A 430 20.03 8.28 7.90
N THR A 431 20.52 7.06 7.66
CA THR A 431 19.89 5.82 8.16
C THR A 431 20.90 4.74 8.55
N SER A 432 20.48 3.89 9.49
CA SER A 432 21.23 2.72 9.95
C SER A 432 20.29 1.58 10.30
N TYR A 433 20.80 0.37 10.46
CA TYR A 433 20.01 -0.77 10.92
C TYR A 433 19.94 -0.80 12.44
N VAL A 434 18.78 -1.14 12.99
CA VAL A 434 18.60 -1.28 14.46
C VAL A 434 19.45 -2.42 15.03
N ASN A 435 19.52 -3.54 14.30
CA ASN A 435 20.08 -4.79 14.78
C ASN A 435 21.54 -5.03 14.33
N CYS A 436 22.30 -3.98 14.02
CA CYS A 436 23.70 -4.14 13.57
C CYS A 436 24.72 -4.27 14.72
N ILE A 437 24.29 -4.26 15.99
CA ILE A 437 25.18 -4.42 17.15
C ILE A 437 25.91 -5.78 17.12
N GLU A 438 25.20 -6.87 16.82
CA GLU A 438 25.82 -8.20 16.73
C GLU A 438 26.90 -8.23 15.63
N LEU A 439 26.64 -7.53 14.52
CA LEU A 439 27.58 -7.44 13.42
C LEU A 439 28.81 -6.60 13.80
N LEU A 440 28.61 -5.51 14.54
CA LEU A 440 29.68 -4.69 15.08
C LEU A 440 30.59 -5.49 16.03
N GLU A 441 30.00 -6.28 16.93
CA GLU A 441 30.76 -7.14 17.83
C GLU A 441 31.56 -8.21 17.07
N LEU A 442 30.96 -8.83 16.05
CA LEU A 442 31.65 -9.80 15.21
C LEU A 442 32.86 -9.18 14.50
N LEU A 443 32.70 -7.99 13.90
CA LEU A 443 33.79 -7.29 13.22
C LEU A 443 34.88 -6.85 14.19
N HIS A 444 34.51 -6.40 15.40
CA HIS A 444 35.47 -6.05 16.45
C HIS A 444 36.30 -7.26 16.90
N VAL A 445 35.66 -8.40 17.17
CA VAL A 445 36.35 -9.66 17.52
C VAL A 445 37.23 -10.15 16.38
N SER A 446 36.83 -9.89 15.13
CA SER A 446 37.60 -10.23 13.93
C SER A 446 38.81 -9.31 13.69
N GLY A 447 38.94 -8.21 14.44
CA GLY A 447 40.08 -7.30 14.38
C GLY A 447 39.90 -6.02 13.54
N ALA A 448 38.66 -5.65 13.20
CA ALA A 448 38.39 -4.41 12.45
C ALA A 448 38.67 -3.15 13.29
N SER A 449 39.27 -2.12 12.69
CA SER A 449 39.54 -0.86 13.38
C SER A 449 38.27 -0.03 13.58
N LEU A 450 37.98 0.31 14.85
CA LEU A 450 36.81 1.10 15.24
C LEU A 450 37.07 2.62 15.23
N THR A 451 38.34 3.05 15.21
CA THR A 451 38.75 4.46 15.41
C THR A 451 39.37 5.10 14.17
N LYS A 452 39.65 4.32 13.12
CA LYS A 452 40.24 4.84 11.88
C LYS A 452 39.29 5.87 11.25
N PRO A 453 39.73 7.13 11.01
CA PRO A 453 38.87 8.15 10.42
C PRO A 453 38.84 8.06 8.88
N ASP A 454 37.82 8.68 8.28
CA ASP A 454 37.71 8.85 6.83
C ASP A 454 38.64 9.97 6.29
N ARG A 455 38.61 10.26 4.98
CA ARG A 455 39.42 11.35 4.39
C ARG A 455 39.06 12.75 4.92
N MET A 456 37.86 12.92 5.46
CA MET A 456 37.41 14.18 6.09
C MET A 456 37.78 14.21 7.59
N ASN A 457 38.56 13.24 8.06
CA ASN A 457 38.97 13.06 9.44
C ASN A 457 37.80 12.81 10.41
N VAL A 458 36.71 12.23 9.91
CA VAL A 458 35.52 11.88 10.70
C VAL A 458 35.59 10.41 11.10
N SER A 459 35.47 10.11 12.39
CA SER A 459 35.51 8.72 12.90
C SER A 459 34.13 8.05 12.90
N PRO A 460 34.04 6.71 12.93
CA PRO A 460 32.76 6.01 13.02
C PRO A 460 31.91 6.43 14.24
N LEU A 461 32.55 6.76 15.37
CA LEU A 461 31.86 7.27 16.55
C LEU A 461 31.21 8.63 16.27
N GLN A 462 31.86 9.51 15.51
CA GLN A 462 31.31 10.81 15.12
C GLN A 462 30.17 10.66 14.11
N TYR A 463 30.23 9.68 13.20
CA TYR A 463 29.09 9.32 12.34
C TYR A 463 27.88 8.88 13.17
N ALA A 464 28.10 8.07 14.22
CA ALA A 464 27.04 7.65 15.15
C ALA A 464 26.49 8.82 15.98
N ALA A 465 27.34 9.76 16.40
CA ALA A 465 26.94 10.92 17.18
C ALA A 465 26.06 11.91 16.39
N LYS A 466 26.28 12.03 15.07
CA LYS A 466 25.58 13.01 14.20
C LYS A 466 24.06 12.83 14.13
N ASN A 467 23.56 11.61 14.34
CA ASN A 467 22.14 11.27 14.18
C ASN A 467 21.54 10.76 15.48
N ALA A 468 20.45 11.40 15.94
CA ALA A 468 19.76 11.04 17.17
C ALA A 468 19.32 9.57 17.22
N GLY A 469 18.93 9.00 16.07
CA GLY A 469 18.51 7.60 15.95
C GLY A 469 19.60 6.55 16.17
N PHE A 470 20.89 6.92 16.16
CA PHE A 470 22.00 5.96 16.28
C PHE A 470 22.56 5.85 17.71
N ARG A 471 21.80 6.31 18.71
CA ARG A 471 22.23 6.32 20.12
C ARG A 471 22.71 4.96 20.63
N HIS A 472 22.01 3.89 20.27
CA HIS A 472 22.40 2.52 20.63
C HIS A 472 23.78 2.12 20.07
N LEU A 473 24.11 2.54 18.85
CA LEU A 473 25.42 2.32 18.25
C LEU A 473 26.49 3.22 18.86
N TYR A 474 26.16 4.49 19.10
CA TYR A 474 27.07 5.42 19.76
C TYR A 474 27.48 4.92 21.15
N ASP A 475 26.51 4.51 21.98
CA ASP A 475 26.76 3.99 23.32
C ASP A 475 27.62 2.72 23.28
N LYS A 476 27.38 1.83 22.30
CA LYS A 476 28.15 0.60 22.12
C LYS A 476 29.57 0.86 21.60
N LEU A 477 29.73 1.70 20.58
CA LEU A 477 31.04 2.09 20.05
C LEU A 477 31.86 2.77 21.14
N LYS A 478 31.27 3.70 21.89
CA LYS A 478 31.92 4.34 23.04
C LYS A 478 32.40 3.33 24.07
N ALA A 479 31.57 2.33 24.40
CA ALA A 479 31.96 1.27 25.33
C ALA A 479 33.12 0.41 24.82
N LEU A 480 33.25 0.24 23.50
CA LEU A 480 34.33 -0.54 22.87
C LEU A 480 35.62 0.28 22.65
N THR A 481 35.52 1.59 22.43
CA THR A 481 36.68 2.46 22.14
C THR A 481 37.24 3.19 23.37
N ASN A 482 36.53 3.20 24.50
CA ASN A 482 36.89 3.95 25.72
C ASN A 482 37.07 5.47 25.51
N GLU A 483 36.42 6.06 24.51
CA GLU A 483 36.50 7.50 24.21
C GLU A 483 35.62 8.36 25.15
N GLN A 484 36.06 9.60 25.42
CA GLN A 484 35.34 10.56 26.28
C GLN A 484 33.98 10.96 25.68
N PRO A 485 32.96 11.28 26.51
CA PRO A 485 31.68 11.76 26.01
C PRO A 485 31.86 13.05 25.20
N MET A 486 31.42 13.03 23.95
CA MET A 486 31.21 14.26 23.17
C MET A 486 30.02 15.02 23.75
N ASP A 487 30.06 16.36 23.77
CA ASP A 487 28.91 17.20 24.08
C ASP A 487 27.83 16.98 23.01
N THR A 488 26.85 16.11 23.30
CA THR A 488 25.76 15.73 22.37
C THR A 488 24.45 16.46 22.65
N GLU A 489 24.45 17.47 23.54
CA GLU A 489 23.24 18.18 23.98
C GLU A 489 22.50 18.90 22.83
N ASP A 490 23.17 19.21 21.72
CA ASP A 490 22.56 19.88 20.55
C ASP A 490 21.98 18.92 19.48
N LEU A 491 22.28 17.61 19.53
CA LEU A 491 21.98 16.67 18.43
C LEU A 491 20.69 15.86 18.63
N THR A 492 20.08 15.92 19.80
CA THR A 492 18.82 15.24 20.16
C THR A 492 17.57 15.87 19.54
N ASN A 493 17.73 16.96 18.77
CA ASN A 493 16.63 17.80 18.27
C ASN A 493 16.48 17.82 16.74
N GLN A 494 16.98 16.83 16.00
CA GLN A 494 16.65 16.72 14.58
C GLN A 494 15.18 16.36 14.41
N ARG A 495 14.35 17.39 14.18
CA ARG A 495 12.91 17.27 13.95
C ARG A 495 12.62 16.75 12.54
N PHE A 496 11.43 16.19 12.36
CA PHE A 496 10.93 15.88 11.03
C PHE A 496 10.69 17.19 10.25
N ILE A 497 11.34 17.35 9.10
CA ILE A 497 11.28 18.58 8.29
C ILE A 497 10.52 18.30 7.00
N VAL A 498 9.60 19.20 6.65
CA VAL A 498 8.87 19.22 5.38
C VAL A 498 9.16 20.53 4.66
N ASN A 499 9.69 20.43 3.44
CA ASN A 499 9.96 21.59 2.59
C ASN A 499 8.72 21.89 1.74
N ASP A 500 7.75 22.58 2.34
CA ASP A 500 6.50 22.93 1.67
C ASP A 500 6.68 24.11 0.68
N PRO A 501 6.54 23.89 -0.64
CA PRO A 501 6.64 24.98 -1.64
C PRO A 501 5.44 25.93 -1.61
N ASN A 502 4.35 25.56 -0.91
CA ASN A 502 3.11 26.32 -0.77
C ASN A 502 2.93 26.92 0.63
N LYS A 503 3.99 26.95 1.45
CA LYS A 503 3.93 27.41 2.85
C LYS A 503 3.31 28.81 3.00
N ASP A 504 3.51 29.68 2.01
CA ASP A 504 2.94 31.05 2.00
C ASP A 504 1.40 31.08 1.90
N LEU A 505 0.78 29.98 1.46
CA LEU A 505 -0.66 29.84 1.42
C LEU A 505 -1.24 29.39 2.76
N LEU A 506 -0.43 28.91 3.70
CA LEU A 506 -0.90 28.52 5.04
C LEU A 506 -1.49 29.74 5.75
N GLY A 507 -2.64 29.55 6.38
CA GLY A 507 -3.35 30.60 7.08
C GLY A 507 -4.69 30.09 7.62
N LEU A 508 -5.14 30.68 8.72
CA LEU A 508 -6.37 30.27 9.39
C LEU A 508 -7.60 30.74 8.59
N THR A 509 -8.43 29.80 8.16
CA THR A 509 -9.76 30.06 7.60
C THR A 509 -10.83 29.50 8.53
N ASP A 510 -11.80 30.32 8.91
CA ASP A 510 -12.98 29.85 9.64
C ASP A 510 -14.01 29.29 8.66
N TYR A 511 -13.72 28.09 8.15
CA TYR A 511 -14.59 27.40 7.19
C TYR A 511 -15.99 27.13 7.75
N TYR A 512 -16.15 27.05 9.08
CA TYR A 512 -17.45 26.83 9.69
C TYR A 512 -18.32 28.08 9.56
N SER A 513 -17.77 29.25 9.94
CA SER A 513 -18.46 30.53 9.80
C SER A 513 -18.84 30.82 8.34
N ASP A 514 -17.90 30.60 7.42
CA ASP A 514 -18.13 30.81 5.98
C ASP A 514 -19.22 29.88 5.43
N ALA A 515 -19.21 28.59 5.79
CA ALA A 515 -20.25 27.64 5.41
C ALA A 515 -21.60 28.03 6.01
N GLN A 516 -21.64 28.40 7.29
CA GLN A 516 -22.88 28.74 7.98
C GLN A 516 -23.51 30.03 7.44
N ALA A 517 -22.69 31.04 7.12
CA ALA A 517 -23.15 32.26 6.48
C ALA A 517 -23.78 31.98 5.11
N TYR A 518 -23.14 31.13 4.31
CA TYR A 518 -23.66 30.71 3.00
C TYR A 518 -24.97 29.93 3.13
N ILE A 519 -25.04 29.00 4.09
CA ILE A 519 -26.24 28.23 4.41
C ILE A 519 -27.39 29.18 4.79
N ASN A 520 -27.16 30.10 5.72
CA ASN A 520 -28.16 31.06 6.18
C ASN A 520 -28.66 31.95 5.02
N GLN A 521 -27.75 32.42 4.16
CA GLN A 521 -28.10 33.19 2.98
C GLN A 521 -28.95 32.38 1.99
N TYR A 522 -28.59 31.12 1.75
CA TYR A 522 -29.33 30.23 0.86
C TYR A 522 -30.75 29.95 1.35
N ILE A 523 -30.90 29.68 2.65
CA ILE A 523 -32.20 29.48 3.30
C ILE A 523 -33.02 30.78 3.21
N ALA A 524 -32.45 31.92 3.62
CA ALA A 524 -33.17 33.20 3.64
C ALA A 524 -33.67 33.61 2.25
N ALA A 525 -32.83 33.46 1.21
CA ALA A 525 -33.21 33.77 -0.17
C ALA A 525 -34.38 32.92 -0.68
N ARG A 526 -34.48 31.65 -0.23
CA ARG A 526 -35.58 30.75 -0.61
C ARG A 526 -36.83 30.90 0.26
N LEU A 527 -36.67 31.25 1.54
CA LEU A 527 -37.81 31.54 2.42
C LEU A 527 -38.61 32.77 1.95
N VAL A 528 -37.94 33.81 1.47
CA VAL A 528 -38.58 35.06 1.02
C VAL A 528 -39.32 34.90 -0.32
N GLY A 529 -38.90 33.98 -1.19
CA GLY A 529 -39.47 33.81 -2.52
C GLY A 529 -40.60 32.78 -2.64
N ASP A 530 -40.85 31.97 -1.60
CA ASP A 530 -41.53 30.68 -1.76
C ASP A 530 -42.56 30.35 -0.65
N GLU A 531 -43.14 31.36 0.02
CA GLU A 531 -44.20 31.17 1.02
C GLU A 531 -45.36 30.29 0.49
N ASN A 532 -45.64 30.38 -0.81
CA ASN A 532 -46.68 29.59 -1.48
C ASN A 532 -46.28 28.13 -1.79
N SER A 533 -45.01 27.72 -1.68
CA SER A 533 -44.59 26.36 -2.09
C SER A 533 -44.57 25.32 -1.00
N ILE A 534 -44.53 25.73 0.27
CA ILE A 534 -44.59 24.82 1.41
C ILE A 534 -45.99 24.20 1.48
N HIS A 535 -47.01 24.95 1.06
CA HIS A 535 -48.41 24.55 1.02
C HIS A 535 -48.83 24.02 -0.35
N LYS A 536 -47.89 23.41 -1.08
CA LYS A 536 -48.23 22.69 -2.30
C LYS A 536 -49.00 21.42 -1.95
N VAL A 537 -50.10 21.25 -2.66
CA VAL A 537 -50.86 20.02 -2.70
C VAL A 537 -49.91 18.88 -3.10
N ASP A 538 -49.93 17.79 -2.34
CA ASP A 538 -49.07 16.63 -2.57
C ASP A 538 -49.28 16.10 -4.01
N PRO A 539 -48.21 15.89 -4.80
CA PRO A 539 -48.34 15.41 -6.18
C PRO A 539 -49.13 14.11 -6.31
N LEU A 540 -49.08 13.22 -5.31
CA LEU A 540 -49.81 11.95 -5.33
C LEU A 540 -51.33 12.13 -5.21
N SER A 541 -51.81 13.30 -4.79
CA SER A 541 -53.24 13.61 -4.80
C SER A 541 -53.80 13.78 -6.22
N SER A 542 -52.96 13.90 -7.24
CA SER A 542 -53.34 14.29 -8.62
C SER A 542 -54.04 15.66 -8.72
N MET A 543 -53.95 16.49 -7.68
CA MET A 543 -54.58 17.82 -7.58
C MET A 543 -53.54 18.94 -7.39
N SER A 544 -52.27 18.68 -7.71
CA SER A 544 -51.16 19.62 -7.56
C SER A 544 -51.34 20.94 -8.35
N GLU A 545 -52.00 20.87 -9.51
CA GLU A 545 -52.27 22.05 -10.36
C GLU A 545 -53.66 22.65 -10.11
N THR A 546 -54.65 21.80 -9.81
CA THR A 546 -56.08 22.14 -9.76
C THR A 546 -56.63 22.38 -8.36
N GLY A 547 -55.87 22.09 -7.30
CA GLY A 547 -56.27 22.27 -5.91
C GLY A 547 -55.41 23.31 -5.17
N ASP A 548 -56.00 23.94 -4.15
CA ASP A 548 -55.31 24.80 -3.18
C ASP A 548 -55.51 24.27 -1.76
N ILE A 549 -54.49 24.39 -0.90
CA ILE A 549 -54.63 23.98 0.50
C ILE A 549 -55.53 24.95 1.26
N VAL A 550 -56.43 24.40 2.07
CA VAL A 550 -57.34 25.17 2.91
C VAL A 550 -56.62 25.67 4.16
N TRP A 551 -56.89 26.93 4.52
CA TRP A 551 -56.32 27.58 5.70
C TRP A 551 -57.31 27.58 6.87
N ASP A 552 -56.81 27.35 8.08
CA ASP A 552 -57.55 27.56 9.32
C ASP A 552 -57.49 29.03 9.71
N THR A 553 -58.60 29.74 9.57
CA THR A 553 -58.71 31.18 9.88
C THR A 553 -58.52 31.49 11.37
N GLU A 554 -58.78 30.52 12.26
CA GLU A 554 -58.66 30.72 13.72
C GLU A 554 -57.19 30.60 14.16
N LYS A 555 -56.42 29.73 13.51
CA LYS A 555 -55.01 29.47 13.84
C LYS A 555 -54.00 30.20 12.97
N SER A 556 -54.44 30.74 11.84
CA SER A 556 -53.54 31.22 10.77
C SER A 556 -52.55 30.13 10.31
N GLU A 557 -52.97 28.86 10.36
CA GLU A 557 -52.18 27.71 9.94
C GLU A 557 -52.91 26.94 8.84
N PRO A 558 -52.22 26.39 7.84
CA PRO A 558 -52.83 25.52 6.83
C PRO A 558 -53.26 24.18 7.44
N PHE A 559 -54.32 23.60 6.88
CA PHE A 559 -54.65 22.19 7.11
C PHE A 559 -53.70 21.26 6.32
N ASP A 560 -52.40 21.37 6.60
CA ASP A 560 -51.33 20.46 6.15
C ASP A 560 -50.59 19.96 7.39
N VAL A 561 -50.63 18.65 7.63
CA VAL A 561 -50.03 18.01 8.79
C VAL A 561 -49.06 16.92 8.34
N ARG A 562 -47.88 16.90 8.93
CA ARG A 562 -46.91 15.81 8.84
C ARG A 562 -46.66 15.26 10.24
N LEU A 563 -46.67 13.94 10.32
CA LEU A 563 -46.54 13.18 11.55
C LEU A 563 -45.52 12.05 11.37
N THR A 564 -44.84 11.69 12.45
CA THR A 564 -43.93 10.54 12.50
C THR A 564 -44.16 9.70 13.75
N ILE A 565 -43.88 8.40 13.64
CA ILE A 565 -43.89 7.48 14.77
C ILE A 565 -42.75 6.48 14.63
N THR A 566 -42.05 6.25 15.74
CA THR A 566 -41.01 5.23 15.87
C THR A 566 -41.30 4.42 17.13
N ASP A 567 -41.55 3.13 16.95
CA ASP A 567 -41.72 2.14 18.01
C ASP A 567 -41.16 0.78 17.54
N VAL A 568 -39.96 0.44 17.99
CA VAL A 568 -39.23 -0.76 17.57
C VAL A 568 -39.89 -2.07 18.04
N ASP A 569 -40.70 -2.02 19.11
CA ASP A 569 -41.33 -3.20 19.71
C ASP A 569 -42.66 -3.58 19.09
N TYR A 570 -43.21 -2.71 18.23
CA TYR A 570 -44.55 -2.90 17.72
C TYR A 570 -44.61 -3.94 16.60
N GLY A 571 -45.17 -5.11 16.93
CA GLY A 571 -45.40 -6.20 15.98
C GLY A 571 -44.11 -6.81 15.41
N LEU A 572 -44.23 -7.52 14.29
CA LEU A 572 -43.11 -8.25 13.66
C LEU A 572 -42.08 -7.34 12.98
N ILE A 573 -42.46 -6.12 12.58
CA ILE A 573 -41.65 -5.23 11.72
C ILE A 573 -41.32 -3.88 12.40
N GLY A 574 -41.88 -3.60 13.59
CA GLY A 574 -41.77 -2.29 14.24
C GLY A 574 -42.60 -1.21 13.52
N LEU A 575 -43.03 -0.19 14.26
CA LEU A 575 -43.60 1.04 13.69
C LEU A 575 -42.46 1.99 13.36
N TYR A 576 -42.27 2.30 12.09
CA TYR A 576 -41.35 3.35 11.64
C TYR A 576 -41.97 4.04 10.45
N ASN A 577 -42.95 4.88 10.75
CA ASN A 577 -43.91 5.34 9.76
C ASN A 577 -44.05 6.86 9.77
N PHE A 578 -44.35 7.39 8.61
CA PHE A 578 -44.82 8.76 8.44
C PHE A 578 -46.32 8.77 8.12
N TYR A 579 -46.98 9.87 8.46
CA TYR A 579 -48.36 10.14 8.09
C TYR A 579 -48.51 11.61 7.72
N ARG A 580 -49.02 11.88 6.53
CA ARG A 580 -49.29 13.23 6.01
C ARG A 580 -50.78 13.39 5.75
N MET A 581 -51.30 14.57 6.05
CA MET A 581 -52.71 14.92 5.90
C MET A 581 -52.81 16.30 5.27
N GLN A 582 -53.62 16.48 4.24
CA GLN A 582 -53.86 17.77 3.61
C GLN A 582 -55.35 17.95 3.31
N MET A 583 -55.86 19.15 3.56
CA MET A 583 -57.20 19.55 3.13
C MET A 583 -57.08 20.45 1.90
N ILE A 584 -57.68 20.02 0.79
CA ILE A 584 -57.50 20.63 -0.53
C ILE A 584 -58.86 21.12 -1.03
N LYS A 585 -58.96 22.37 -1.46
CA LYS A 585 -60.13 22.93 -2.15
C LYS A 585 -59.89 22.92 -3.65
N HIS A 586 -60.85 22.46 -4.44
CA HIS A 586 -60.75 22.49 -5.89
C HIS A 586 -60.92 23.91 -6.44
N LYS A 587 -60.02 24.38 -7.31
CA LYS A 587 -60.04 25.75 -7.84
C LYS A 587 -61.29 26.09 -8.64
N THR A 588 -61.77 25.16 -9.46
CA THR A 588 -62.89 25.41 -10.39
C THR A 588 -64.24 24.92 -9.88
N LYS A 589 -64.29 24.07 -8.85
CA LYS A 589 -65.53 23.52 -8.30
C LYS A 589 -65.73 24.08 -6.89
N THR A 590 -66.65 25.02 -6.76
CA THR A 590 -66.84 25.83 -5.54
C THR A 590 -67.18 25.02 -4.29
N ASN A 591 -67.90 23.90 -4.45
CA ASN A 591 -68.37 23.05 -3.35
C ASN A 591 -67.66 21.68 -3.31
N LEU A 592 -66.37 21.63 -3.67
CA LEU A 592 -65.58 20.39 -3.60
C LEU A 592 -64.34 20.59 -2.73
N TYR A 593 -64.35 19.93 -1.57
CA TYR A 593 -63.23 19.82 -0.65
C TYR A 593 -62.74 18.37 -0.65
N LEU A 594 -61.42 18.18 -0.58
CA LEU A 594 -60.79 16.87 -0.65
C LEU A 594 -59.88 16.71 0.56
N LEU A 595 -60.08 15.66 1.34
CA LEU A 595 -59.16 15.25 2.39
C LEU A 595 -58.17 14.25 1.81
N PHE A 596 -56.93 14.68 1.65
CA PHE A 596 -55.82 13.84 1.23
C PHE A 596 -55.07 13.31 2.45
N THR A 597 -54.85 12.01 2.49
CA THR A 597 -54.03 11.35 3.51
C THR A 597 -53.01 10.44 2.82
N ARG A 598 -51.76 10.49 3.26
CA ARG A 598 -50.65 9.70 2.73
C ARG A 598 -49.86 9.11 3.87
N TRP A 599 -49.56 7.83 3.82
CA TRP A 599 -48.85 7.14 4.89
C TRP A 599 -47.96 6.03 4.35
N GLY A 600 -46.87 5.78 5.05
CA GLY A 600 -45.90 4.78 4.63
C GLY A 600 -44.81 4.64 5.68
N ARG A 601 -43.80 3.84 5.34
CA ARG A 601 -42.58 3.75 6.16
C ARG A 601 -41.66 4.91 5.85
N THR A 602 -41.04 5.47 6.89
CA THR A 602 -40.15 6.63 6.75
C THR A 602 -38.93 6.25 5.92
N GLY A 603 -38.61 7.03 4.88
CA GLY A 603 -37.48 6.80 3.99
C GLY A 603 -37.72 5.80 2.85
N ASP A 604 -38.89 5.15 2.75
CA ASP A 604 -39.15 4.09 1.77
C ASP A 604 -40.30 4.39 0.81
N GLY A 605 -39.93 4.77 -0.41
CA GLY A 605 -40.85 4.99 -1.53
C GLY A 605 -41.92 6.04 -1.24
N ASP A 606 -43.00 6.00 -2.01
CA ASP A 606 -44.05 7.02 -1.94
C ASP A 606 -45.13 6.75 -0.86
N GLY A 607 -45.22 5.52 -0.34
CA GLY A 607 -46.29 5.12 0.57
C GLY A 607 -47.67 4.95 -0.10
N GLN A 608 -48.67 4.61 0.70
CA GLN A 608 -50.08 4.55 0.29
C GLN A 608 -50.74 5.92 0.50
N HIS A 609 -51.78 6.19 -0.29
CA HIS A 609 -52.54 7.44 -0.16
C HIS A 609 -54.03 7.22 -0.43
N GLN A 610 -54.84 8.11 0.13
CA GLN A 610 -56.28 8.16 -0.05
C GLN A 610 -56.73 9.62 -0.19
N LEU A 611 -57.66 9.84 -1.11
CA LEU A 611 -58.28 11.14 -1.37
C LEU A 611 -59.79 10.98 -1.19
N THR A 612 -60.38 11.65 -0.20
CA THR A 612 -61.81 11.55 0.11
C THR A 612 -62.52 12.88 -0.18
N PRO A 613 -63.56 12.90 -1.04
CA PRO A 613 -64.29 14.11 -1.37
C PRO A 613 -65.41 14.46 -0.38
N TYR A 614 -65.63 15.76 -0.17
CA TYR A 614 -66.67 16.35 0.67
C TYR A 614 -67.33 17.54 -0.03
N SER A 615 -68.63 17.73 0.25
CA SER A 615 -69.44 18.83 -0.30
C SER A 615 -69.42 20.10 0.54
N SER A 616 -69.07 20.00 1.82
CA SER A 616 -68.98 21.11 2.78
C SER A 616 -67.59 21.20 3.40
N LEU A 617 -67.17 22.43 3.74
CA LEU A 617 -65.96 22.70 4.49
C LEU A 617 -66.04 22.18 5.93
N GLU A 618 -67.20 22.32 6.58
CA GLU A 618 -67.41 21.89 7.96
C GLU A 618 -67.29 20.37 8.09
N GLU A 619 -67.86 19.61 7.15
CA GLU A 619 -67.78 18.15 7.11
C GLU A 619 -66.32 17.68 6.95
N CYS A 620 -65.59 18.31 6.03
CA CYS A 620 -64.18 17.99 5.78
C CYS A 620 -63.30 18.35 6.98
N ARG A 621 -63.53 19.50 7.63
CA ARG A 621 -62.82 19.94 8.85
C ARG A 621 -63.07 18.98 10.01
N ALA A 622 -64.33 18.56 10.21
CA ALA A 622 -64.69 17.61 11.27
C ALA A 622 -63.97 16.26 11.10
N GLU A 623 -63.90 15.72 9.87
CA GLU A 623 -63.18 14.47 9.63
C GLU A 623 -61.65 14.65 9.75
N PHE A 624 -61.10 15.78 9.30
CA PHE A 624 -59.67 16.10 9.51
C PHE A 624 -59.32 16.10 11.01
N CYS A 625 -60.06 16.85 11.84
CA CYS A 625 -59.82 16.94 13.27
C CYS A 625 -59.99 15.58 13.97
N LYS A 626 -60.96 14.77 13.53
CA LYS A 626 -61.19 13.41 14.02
C LYS A 626 -60.00 12.51 13.71
N ILE A 627 -59.53 12.44 12.46
CA ILE A 627 -58.38 11.61 12.09
C ILE A 627 -57.12 12.11 12.83
N PHE A 628 -56.90 13.43 12.92
CA PHE A 628 -55.78 14.00 13.66
C PHE A 628 -55.78 13.56 15.13
N ARG A 629 -56.93 13.65 15.81
CA ARG A 629 -57.10 13.21 17.20
C ARG A 629 -56.92 11.70 17.34
N ASP A 630 -57.41 10.92 16.39
CA ASP A 630 -57.25 9.46 16.43
C ASP A 630 -55.79 9.03 16.24
N LYS A 631 -55.01 9.73 15.40
CA LYS A 631 -53.60 9.43 15.14
C LYS A 631 -52.65 9.96 16.21
N THR A 632 -52.90 11.15 16.77
CA THR A 632 -51.99 11.80 17.73
C THR A 632 -52.44 11.71 19.18
N GLY A 633 -53.74 11.51 19.42
CA GLY A 633 -54.37 11.62 20.72
C GLY A 633 -54.50 13.06 21.24
N ASN A 634 -54.18 14.07 20.42
CA ASN A 634 -54.28 15.48 20.73
C ASN A 634 -55.41 16.13 19.93
N ALA A 635 -56.07 17.15 20.49
CA ALA A 635 -57.07 17.93 19.76
C ALA A 635 -56.37 18.88 18.77
N TRP A 636 -56.93 19.07 17.58
CA TRP A 636 -56.37 19.96 16.56
C TRP A 636 -56.25 21.38 17.11
N GLU A 637 -57.22 21.82 17.92
CA GLU A 637 -57.30 23.13 18.55
C GLU A 637 -56.12 23.40 19.50
N ASN A 638 -55.51 22.36 20.07
CA ASN A 638 -54.44 22.48 21.09
C ASN A 638 -53.04 22.08 20.59
N THR A 639 -52.75 22.24 19.29
CA THR A 639 -51.42 21.94 18.71
C THR A 639 -50.25 22.70 19.35
N ASN A 640 -50.48 23.87 19.95
CA ASN A 640 -49.45 24.66 20.63
C ASN A 640 -48.93 24.00 21.93
N GLN A 641 -49.74 23.12 22.54
CA GLN A 641 -49.40 22.33 23.74
C GLN A 641 -49.34 20.84 23.39
N PHE A 642 -48.81 20.50 22.21
CA PHE A 642 -48.75 19.12 21.76
C PHE A 642 -47.90 18.26 22.70
N GLU A 643 -48.50 17.18 23.23
CA GLU A 643 -47.82 16.20 24.07
C GLU A 643 -47.69 14.86 23.32
N LYS A 644 -46.48 14.29 23.28
CA LYS A 644 -46.24 12.97 22.68
C LYS A 644 -46.92 11.90 23.53
N LYS A 645 -47.87 11.16 22.95
CA LYS A 645 -48.58 10.05 23.62
C LYS A 645 -48.01 8.69 23.22
N PRO A 646 -48.00 7.69 24.12
CA PRO A 646 -47.53 6.34 23.80
C PRO A 646 -48.28 5.73 22.60
N LYS A 647 -47.54 5.10 21.67
CA LYS A 647 -48.07 4.45 20.45
C LYS A 647 -48.89 5.37 19.53
N LYS A 648 -48.72 6.69 19.66
CA LYS A 648 -49.36 7.70 18.81
C LYS A 648 -48.30 8.48 18.04
N TYR A 649 -48.75 9.07 16.95
CA TYR A 649 -47.91 9.89 16.09
C TYR A 649 -47.51 11.20 16.77
N THR A 650 -46.28 11.66 16.51
CA THR A 650 -45.75 12.97 16.93
C THR A 650 -45.92 13.99 15.81
N LEU A 651 -46.30 15.22 16.16
CA LEU A 651 -46.49 16.31 15.21
C LEU A 651 -45.17 17.01 14.87
N ILE A 652 -44.92 17.21 13.58
CA ILE A 652 -43.82 18.07 13.11
C ILE A 652 -44.36 19.48 12.90
N LYS A 653 -43.79 20.46 13.60
CA LYS A 653 -44.27 21.85 13.56
C LYS A 653 -44.04 22.45 12.18
N LEU A 654 -44.89 23.39 11.78
CA LEU A 654 -44.80 24.05 10.47
C LEU A 654 -43.47 24.77 10.28
N ASN A 655 -42.97 25.46 11.30
CA ASN A 655 -41.68 26.16 11.26
C ASN A 655 -40.53 25.19 10.96
N ASP A 656 -40.51 24.02 11.60
CA ASP A 656 -39.50 22.99 11.38
C ASP A 656 -39.54 22.50 9.92
N ARG A 657 -40.73 22.33 9.33
CA ARG A 657 -40.88 21.93 7.91
C ARG A 657 -40.30 22.95 6.94
N ARG A 658 -40.45 24.26 7.22
CA ARG A 658 -39.89 25.34 6.39
C ARG A 658 -38.38 25.28 6.38
N ILE A 659 -37.81 25.02 7.56
CA ILE A 659 -36.38 24.83 7.75
C ILE A 659 -35.96 23.60 6.93
N HIS A 660 -36.53 22.40 7.20
CA HIS A 660 -36.14 21.13 6.56
C HIS A 660 -36.20 21.11 5.02
N LYS A 661 -37.18 21.78 4.39
CA LYS A 661 -37.30 21.81 2.92
C LYS A 661 -36.15 22.58 2.25
N HIS A 662 -35.65 23.61 2.92
CA HIS A 662 -34.63 24.51 2.38
C HIS A 662 -33.25 24.26 3.00
N THR A 663 -33.14 23.27 3.89
CA THR A 663 -31.91 22.97 4.61
C THR A 663 -30.86 22.22 3.80
N ASP A 664 -31.26 21.43 2.81
CA ASP A 664 -30.31 20.73 1.94
C ASP A 664 -29.68 21.71 0.94
N VAL A 665 -28.45 22.14 1.25
CA VAL A 665 -27.69 23.07 0.43
C VAL A 665 -26.76 22.26 -0.46
N PRO A 666 -27.02 22.17 -1.77
CA PRO A 666 -26.25 21.31 -2.65
C PRO A 666 -24.86 21.90 -2.94
N ILE A 667 -23.85 21.03 -2.94
CA ILE A 667 -22.54 21.35 -3.50
C ILE A 667 -22.59 21.22 -5.01
N HIS A 668 -22.28 22.31 -5.71
CA HIS A 668 -22.20 22.37 -7.17
C HIS A 668 -20.81 21.94 -7.65
N PHE A 669 -20.54 20.63 -7.64
CA PHE A 669 -19.24 20.07 -8.01
C PHE A 669 -18.73 20.51 -9.39
N ARG A 670 -19.60 20.57 -10.41
CA ARG A 670 -19.21 21.05 -11.75
C ARG A 670 -18.71 22.49 -11.71
N ARG A 671 -19.36 23.34 -10.91
CA ARG A 671 -18.98 24.74 -10.75
C ARG A 671 -17.62 24.86 -10.05
N LEU A 672 -17.41 24.10 -8.98
CA LEU A 672 -16.10 24.02 -8.30
C LEU A 672 -14.99 23.55 -9.26
N GLU A 673 -15.27 22.54 -10.09
CA GLU A 673 -14.33 22.04 -11.09
C GLU A 673 -14.06 23.04 -12.23
N GLU A 674 -15.10 23.71 -12.75
CA GLU A 674 -14.99 24.71 -13.81
C GLU A 674 -14.26 25.97 -13.35
N GLU A 675 -14.62 26.50 -12.18
CA GLU A 675 -14.00 27.70 -11.63
C GLU A 675 -12.57 27.46 -11.14
N SER A 676 -12.21 26.22 -10.78
CA SER A 676 -10.80 25.83 -10.57
C SER A 676 -9.93 26.02 -11.82
N LYS A 677 -10.54 26.14 -13.01
CA LYS A 677 -9.85 26.45 -14.28
C LYS A 677 -9.86 27.95 -14.61
N GLN A 678 -10.78 28.73 -14.03
CA GLN A 678 -10.96 30.16 -14.31
C GLN A 678 -10.13 31.04 -13.37
N VAL A 679 -10.16 30.78 -12.06
CA VAL A 679 -9.28 31.44 -11.08
C VAL A 679 -8.01 30.61 -10.94
N PRO A 680 -6.83 31.10 -11.36
CA PRO A 680 -5.61 30.32 -11.33
C PRO A 680 -5.21 30.04 -9.87
N SER A 681 -5.24 28.76 -9.50
CA SER A 681 -4.75 28.29 -8.21
C SER A 681 -3.26 28.63 -8.04
N LYS A 682 -2.94 29.20 -6.86
CA LYS A 682 -1.58 29.55 -6.43
C LYS A 682 -0.75 28.35 -6.02
N LEU A 683 -1.37 27.17 -5.85
CA LEU A 683 -0.63 25.94 -5.57
C LEU A 683 0.41 25.65 -6.66
N GLN A 684 1.63 25.43 -6.23
CA GLN A 684 2.75 25.07 -7.08
C GLN A 684 2.65 23.60 -7.50
N SER A 685 3.14 23.28 -8.70
CA SER A 685 3.14 21.93 -9.31
C SER A 685 1.77 21.32 -9.63
N THR A 686 1.72 20.57 -10.72
CA THR A 686 0.52 19.82 -11.15
C THR A 686 0.19 18.67 -10.20
N ALA A 687 1.19 18.13 -9.49
CA ALA A 687 1.01 17.02 -8.57
C ALA A 687 0.10 17.38 -7.38
N TYR A 688 0.35 18.52 -6.73
CA TYR A 688 -0.51 19.03 -5.65
C TYR A 688 -1.92 19.35 -6.15
N LYS A 689 -2.04 20.01 -7.31
CA LYS A 689 -3.34 20.28 -7.93
C LYS A 689 -4.14 19.00 -8.18
N ASN A 690 -3.48 17.94 -8.66
CA ASN A 690 -4.14 16.65 -8.90
C ASN A 690 -4.56 15.98 -7.59
N PHE A 691 -3.71 16.02 -6.55
CA PHE A 691 -4.06 15.54 -5.21
C PHE A 691 -5.31 16.24 -4.67
N PHE A 692 -5.33 17.58 -4.58
CA PHE A 692 -6.49 18.30 -4.04
C PHE A 692 -7.75 18.21 -4.91
N LYS A 693 -7.60 18.04 -6.23
CA LYS A 693 -8.74 17.77 -7.14
C LYS A 693 -9.46 16.45 -6.81
N THR A 694 -8.77 15.47 -6.22
CA THR A 694 -9.41 14.21 -5.81
C THR A 694 -10.51 14.43 -4.79
N PHE A 695 -10.37 15.44 -3.93
CA PHE A 695 -11.37 15.85 -2.93
C PHE A 695 -12.61 16.54 -3.53
N LEU A 696 -12.52 17.07 -4.74
CA LEU A 696 -13.64 17.69 -5.44
C LEU A 696 -14.54 16.69 -6.19
N ASN A 697 -14.24 15.39 -6.10
CA ASN A 697 -15.03 14.37 -6.81
C ASN A 697 -16.38 14.14 -6.13
N GLY A 698 -17.42 14.77 -6.69
CA GLY A 698 -18.78 14.66 -6.16
C GLY A 698 -19.39 13.26 -6.18
N GLN A 699 -18.89 12.32 -7.01
CA GLN A 699 -19.40 10.94 -7.00
C GLN A 699 -19.03 10.24 -5.70
N VAL A 700 -17.78 10.39 -5.26
CA VAL A 700 -17.27 9.75 -4.03
C VAL A 700 -18.04 10.24 -2.81
N ILE A 701 -18.30 11.54 -2.73
CA ILE A 701 -19.05 12.14 -1.60
C ILE A 701 -20.50 11.64 -1.60
N ARG A 702 -21.18 11.64 -2.76
CA ARG A 702 -22.55 11.10 -2.87
C ARG A 702 -22.63 9.62 -2.49
N GLU A 703 -21.67 8.81 -2.92
CA GLU A 703 -21.62 7.40 -2.56
C GLU A 703 -21.45 7.19 -1.05
N ASN A 704 -20.69 8.03 -0.36
CA ASN A 704 -20.55 7.93 1.10
C ASN A 704 -21.75 8.48 1.86
N ILE A 705 -22.42 9.54 1.37
CA ILE A 705 -23.73 9.96 1.92
C ILE A 705 -24.72 8.80 1.84
N ASN A 706 -24.79 8.13 0.68
CA ASN A 706 -25.67 6.98 0.49
C ASN A 706 -25.28 5.80 1.40
N LYS A 707 -23.99 5.56 1.67
CA LYS A 707 -23.54 4.51 2.61
C LYS A 707 -23.92 4.79 4.06
N ALA A 708 -24.04 6.07 4.45
CA ALA A 708 -24.48 6.44 5.79
C ALA A 708 -25.96 6.04 6.03
N ASN A 709 -26.71 5.70 4.96
CA ASN A 709 -28.16 5.42 4.99
C ASN A 709 -28.94 6.52 5.73
N LEU A 710 -28.47 7.77 5.63
CA LEU A 710 -29.09 8.91 6.29
C LEU A 710 -30.28 9.38 5.47
N ASP A 711 -31.41 9.64 6.13
CA ASP A 711 -32.53 10.30 5.46
C ASP A 711 -32.23 11.80 5.29
N VAL A 712 -31.69 12.15 4.11
CA VAL A 712 -31.26 13.51 3.76
C VAL A 712 -32.44 14.49 3.71
N GLU A 713 -33.68 14.01 3.50
CA GLU A 713 -34.87 14.88 3.52
C GLU A 713 -35.12 15.43 4.92
N TRP A 714 -34.84 14.64 5.96
CA TRP A 714 -35.12 14.98 7.35
C TRP A 714 -33.89 15.55 8.06
N MET A 715 -32.72 15.00 7.75
CA MET A 715 -31.47 15.40 8.36
C MET A 715 -30.40 15.60 7.27
N PRO A 716 -30.41 16.76 6.59
CA PRO A 716 -29.43 17.05 5.58
C PRO A 716 -28.06 17.28 6.21
N VAL A 717 -27.04 16.76 5.54
CA VAL A 717 -25.64 16.83 5.95
C VAL A 717 -25.18 18.27 6.16
N SER A 718 -25.68 19.22 5.37
CA SER A 718 -25.36 20.65 5.49
C SER A 718 -25.78 21.26 6.83
N GLN A 719 -26.80 20.70 7.50
CA GLN A 719 -27.43 21.29 8.69
C GLN A 719 -27.73 20.25 9.76
N LEU A 720 -26.74 19.44 10.08
CA LEU A 720 -26.81 18.60 11.27
C LEU A 720 -26.94 19.51 12.52
N GLN A 721 -28.02 19.31 13.27
CA GLN A 721 -28.36 20.15 14.41
C GLN A 721 -27.38 19.90 15.56
N PRO A 722 -26.86 20.96 16.21
CA PRO A 722 -25.91 20.81 17.28
C PRO A 722 -26.39 19.93 18.44
N GLU A 723 -27.68 20.02 18.74
CA GLU A 723 -28.32 19.27 19.82
C GLU A 723 -28.41 17.78 19.49
N SER A 724 -28.52 17.42 18.20
CA SER A 724 -28.47 16.04 17.73
C SER A 724 -27.07 15.46 17.86
N LEU A 725 -26.03 16.27 17.63
CA LEU A 725 -24.63 15.86 17.79
C LEU A 725 -24.27 15.54 19.24
N GLN A 726 -24.90 16.22 20.21
CA GLN A 726 -24.67 15.96 21.64
C GLN A 726 -25.54 14.83 22.17
N ARG A 727 -26.83 14.79 21.80
CA ARG A 727 -27.79 13.82 22.37
C ARG A 727 -27.62 12.40 21.85
N ALA A 728 -27.24 12.21 20.59
CA ALA A 728 -27.14 10.87 20.01
C ALA A 728 -26.05 9.99 20.69
N PRO A 729 -24.80 10.47 20.91
CA PRO A 729 -23.81 9.74 21.70
C PRO A 729 -24.27 9.42 23.12
N ASP A 730 -24.90 10.38 23.81
CA ASP A 730 -25.37 10.20 25.18
C ASP A 730 -26.43 9.09 25.29
N ILE A 731 -27.31 8.97 24.29
CA ILE A 731 -28.30 7.89 24.22
C ILE A 731 -27.62 6.55 23.99
N LEU A 732 -26.64 6.46 23.10
CA LEU A 732 -25.88 5.23 22.83
C LEU A 732 -25.07 4.78 24.06
N ALA A 733 -24.48 5.71 24.80
CA ALA A 733 -23.78 5.43 26.05
C ALA A 733 -24.74 4.87 27.11
N LYS A 734 -25.93 5.46 27.26
CA LYS A 734 -26.98 4.95 28.16
C LYS A 734 -27.47 3.56 27.73
N LEU A 735 -27.69 3.35 26.42
CA LEU A 735 -28.05 2.05 25.87
C LEU A 735 -27.00 0.98 26.22
N ALA A 736 -25.71 1.28 26.06
CA ALA A 736 -24.65 0.36 26.44
C ALA A 736 -24.73 -0.04 27.92
N THR A 737 -24.91 0.95 28.81
CA THR A 737 -25.02 0.68 30.26
C THR A 737 -26.25 -0.14 30.63
N ASP A 738 -27.41 0.13 30.00
CA ASP A 738 -28.64 -0.61 30.27
C ASP A 738 -28.58 -2.05 29.70
N ILE A 739 -27.95 -2.24 28.54
CA ILE A 739 -27.71 -3.56 27.93
C ILE A 739 -26.78 -4.40 28.82
N GLU A 740 -25.68 -3.84 29.33
CA GLU A 740 -24.79 -4.55 30.26
C GLU A 740 -25.50 -4.98 31.54
N ARG A 741 -26.33 -4.10 32.11
CA ARG A 741 -27.14 -4.43 33.30
C ARG A 741 -28.16 -5.53 32.99
N LYS A 742 -28.87 -5.43 31.86
CA LYS A 742 -29.83 -6.44 31.38
C LYS A 742 -29.15 -7.81 31.24
N ASP A 743 -27.97 -7.86 30.63
CA ASP A 743 -27.26 -9.12 30.40
C ASP A 743 -26.73 -9.74 31.71
N LYS A 744 -26.25 -8.92 32.66
CA LYS A 744 -25.88 -9.38 34.01
C LYS A 744 -27.09 -9.94 34.77
N LEU A 745 -28.21 -9.21 34.79
CA LEU A 745 -29.45 -9.65 35.44
C LEU A 745 -30.01 -10.93 34.80
N LYS A 746 -29.89 -11.08 33.48
CA LYS A 746 -30.31 -12.31 32.78
C LYS A 746 -29.54 -13.54 33.25
N LEU A 747 -28.22 -13.41 33.47
CA LEU A 747 -27.40 -14.49 34.01
C LEU A 747 -27.77 -14.83 35.45
N VAL A 748 -28.01 -13.82 36.29
CA VAL A 748 -28.46 -14.01 37.67
C VAL A 748 -29.79 -14.76 37.72
N ILE A 749 -30.79 -14.32 36.94
CA ILE A 749 -32.12 -14.96 36.87
C ILE A 749 -32.04 -16.41 36.37
N GLN A 750 -31.12 -16.72 35.45
CA GLN A 750 -30.89 -18.09 34.97
C GLN A 750 -30.23 -18.98 36.03
N GLN A 751 -29.36 -18.42 36.88
CA GLN A 751 -28.69 -19.14 37.96
C GLN A 751 -29.64 -19.44 39.13
N THR A 752 -30.48 -18.48 39.54
CA THR A 752 -31.44 -18.63 40.66
C THR A 752 -32.57 -19.64 40.39
N THR A 753 -32.95 -19.88 39.13
CA THR A 753 -33.92 -20.93 38.78
C THR A 753 -33.45 -22.38 39.05
N SER A 754 -32.21 -22.58 39.50
CA SER A 754 -31.63 -23.92 39.75
C SER A 754 -31.64 -24.33 41.23
N ASP A 755 -31.83 -23.40 42.17
CA ASP A 755 -31.77 -23.65 43.62
C ASP A 755 -33.15 -23.42 44.27
N GLU A 756 -33.88 -24.48 44.61
CA GLU A 756 -35.32 -24.46 44.95
C GLU A 756 -35.69 -23.96 46.37
N ALA A 757 -34.78 -23.44 47.20
CA ALA A 757 -35.05 -23.29 48.64
C ALA A 757 -35.16 -21.86 49.22
N GLN A 758 -34.82 -20.77 48.49
CA GLN A 758 -34.86 -19.39 49.06
C GLN A 758 -35.40 -18.28 48.12
N SER A 759 -35.99 -18.62 46.98
CA SER A 759 -35.98 -17.77 45.78
C SER A 759 -37.22 -16.87 45.56
N SER A 760 -38.27 -16.93 46.40
CA SER A 760 -39.58 -16.36 46.02
C SER A 760 -39.71 -14.83 46.08
N SER A 761 -38.97 -14.14 46.95
CA SER A 761 -39.05 -12.67 47.09
C SER A 761 -37.99 -11.93 46.26
N ILE A 762 -36.77 -12.46 46.18
CA ILE A 762 -35.65 -11.87 45.43
C ILE A 762 -35.86 -11.99 43.92
N GLU A 763 -36.37 -13.13 43.42
CA GLU A 763 -36.68 -13.31 41.99
C GLU A 763 -37.73 -12.33 41.46
N SER A 764 -38.65 -11.86 42.32
CA SER A 764 -39.73 -10.94 41.91
C SER A 764 -39.22 -9.54 41.61
N ASN A 765 -38.24 -9.05 42.38
CA ASN A 765 -37.64 -7.73 42.19
C ASN A 765 -36.72 -7.71 40.98
N GLU A 766 -35.87 -8.73 40.81
CA GLU A 766 -34.94 -8.84 39.67
C GLU A 766 -35.71 -8.98 38.34
N ARG A 767 -36.79 -9.77 38.30
CA ARG A 767 -37.67 -9.86 37.11
C ARG A 767 -38.39 -8.54 36.81
N THR A 768 -38.72 -7.75 37.83
CA THR A 768 -39.34 -6.43 37.66
C THR A 768 -38.33 -5.42 37.13
N GLU A 769 -37.10 -5.43 37.65
CA GLU A 769 -36.00 -4.61 37.16
C GLU A 769 -35.61 -4.98 35.72
N PHE A 770 -35.57 -6.28 35.39
CA PHE A 770 -35.34 -6.76 34.04
C PHE A 770 -36.39 -6.23 33.03
N LYS A 771 -37.68 -6.21 33.41
CA LYS A 771 -38.74 -5.61 32.58
C LYS A 771 -38.54 -4.10 32.40
N ARG A 772 -38.21 -3.38 33.48
CA ARG A 772 -37.93 -1.93 33.41
C ARG A 772 -36.75 -1.61 32.50
N LEU A 773 -35.70 -2.43 32.53
CA LEU A 773 -34.53 -2.26 31.65
C LEU A 773 -34.90 -2.50 30.19
N ILE A 774 -35.73 -3.49 29.88
CA ILE A 774 -36.22 -3.70 28.51
C ILE A 774 -37.02 -2.47 28.06
N GLU A 775 -37.97 -1.99 28.88
CA GLU A 775 -38.75 -0.79 28.55
C GLU A 775 -37.85 0.45 28.34
N SER A 776 -36.82 0.63 29.17
CA SER A 776 -35.80 1.68 29.01
C SER A 776 -35.05 1.56 27.68
N ILE A 777 -34.55 0.36 27.36
CA ILE A 777 -33.82 0.10 26.10
C ILE A 777 -34.71 0.41 24.89
N CYS A 778 -35.98 0.03 24.92
CA CYS A 778 -36.92 0.28 23.83
C CYS A 778 -37.22 1.77 23.68
N GLN A 779 -37.38 2.49 24.79
CA GLN A 779 -37.56 3.94 24.79
C GLN A 779 -36.33 4.67 24.23
N LEU A 780 -35.13 4.30 24.68
CA LEU A 780 -33.87 4.87 24.19
C LEU A 780 -33.63 4.57 22.70
N ASN A 781 -34.00 3.38 22.22
CA ASN A 781 -33.99 3.05 20.79
C ASN A 781 -34.91 3.98 19.98
N ASN A 782 -36.14 4.19 20.47
CA ASN A 782 -37.09 5.08 19.81
C ASN A 782 -36.58 6.53 19.79
N ASP A 783 -35.96 6.99 20.88
CA ASP A 783 -35.39 8.34 20.96
C ASP A 783 -34.17 8.49 20.05
N TYR A 784 -33.31 7.47 19.94
CA TYR A 784 -32.17 7.46 19.02
C TYR A 784 -32.62 7.57 17.55
N TYR A 785 -33.51 6.69 17.09
CA TYR A 785 -34.00 6.70 15.71
C TYR A 785 -34.92 7.89 15.38
N SER A 786 -35.43 8.58 16.39
CA SER A 786 -36.13 9.86 16.19
C SER A 786 -35.16 11.01 15.92
N ILE A 787 -33.93 10.94 16.43
CA ILE A 787 -32.89 11.95 16.24
C ILE A 787 -32.07 11.67 14.97
N ILE A 788 -31.76 10.40 14.72
CA ILE A 788 -30.98 9.93 13.56
C ILE A 788 -31.89 9.11 12.65
N PRO A 789 -32.62 9.75 11.71
CA PRO A 789 -33.52 9.06 10.80
C PRO A 789 -32.72 8.29 9.74
N LEU A 790 -33.05 7.00 9.59
CA LEU A 790 -32.39 6.10 8.63
C LEU A 790 -33.31 5.77 7.45
N GLN A 791 -32.68 5.52 6.30
CA GLN A 791 -33.33 5.08 5.06
C GLN A 791 -33.13 3.58 4.80
N GLY A 792 -34.06 2.94 4.07
CA GLY A 792 -33.90 1.60 3.51
C GLY A 792 -34.51 0.45 4.31
N TYR A 793 -35.45 0.75 5.23
CA TYR A 793 -36.09 -0.23 6.11
C TYR A 793 -37.56 -0.49 5.72
N GLY A 794 -37.85 -0.52 4.40
CA GLY A 794 -39.22 -0.50 3.89
C GLY A 794 -39.91 -1.84 3.96
N ALA A 795 -39.16 -2.91 3.70
CA ALA A 795 -39.63 -4.29 3.83
C ALA A 795 -39.06 -4.98 5.08
N GLU A 796 -38.20 -4.30 5.85
CA GLU A 796 -37.42 -4.87 6.94
C GLU A 796 -37.71 -4.15 8.27
N LYS A 797 -37.55 -4.90 9.37
CA LYS A 797 -37.65 -4.33 10.71
C LYS A 797 -36.45 -3.43 10.96
N ILE A 798 -36.67 -2.24 11.54
CA ILE A 798 -35.55 -1.43 12.04
C ILE A 798 -34.78 -2.24 13.07
N PRO A 799 -33.45 -2.34 12.96
CA PRO A 799 -32.66 -3.14 13.89
C PRO A 799 -32.79 -2.57 15.30
N MET A 800 -33.19 -3.42 16.23
CA MET A 800 -33.16 -3.08 17.65
C MET A 800 -31.69 -3.02 18.11
N ILE A 801 -31.34 -1.97 18.84
CA ILE A 801 -30.04 -1.83 19.51
C ILE A 801 -30.17 -2.49 20.88
N ASP A 802 -30.00 -3.81 20.93
CA ASP A 802 -30.19 -4.63 22.13
C ASP A 802 -28.93 -5.39 22.57
N THR A 803 -27.85 -5.29 21.78
CA THR A 803 -26.53 -5.87 22.03
C THR A 803 -25.45 -4.81 21.99
N LEU A 804 -24.36 -5.01 22.74
CA LEU A 804 -23.19 -4.12 22.71
C LEU A 804 -22.55 -4.02 21.31
N GLN A 805 -22.67 -5.07 20.49
CA GLN A 805 -22.20 -5.03 19.10
C GLN A 805 -23.07 -4.10 18.25
N ALA A 806 -24.39 -4.12 18.44
CA ALA A 806 -25.30 -3.21 17.73
C ALA A 806 -25.03 -1.75 18.11
N VAL A 807 -24.77 -1.44 19.39
CA VAL A 807 -24.39 -0.09 19.85
C VAL A 807 -23.13 0.38 19.10
N LYS A 808 -22.07 -0.44 19.07
CA LYS A 808 -20.81 -0.14 18.37
C LYS A 808 -21.01 0.16 16.88
N ILE A 809 -21.89 -0.58 16.20
CA ILE A 809 -22.18 -0.34 14.78
C ILE A 809 -22.78 1.05 14.56
N GLN A 810 -23.68 1.50 15.45
CA GLN A 810 -24.33 2.80 15.32
C GLN A 810 -23.40 3.97 15.69
N GLU A 811 -22.53 3.78 16.68
CA GLU A 811 -21.51 4.76 17.05
C GLU A 811 -20.47 4.98 15.93
N GLN A 812 -20.05 3.91 15.24
CA GLN A 812 -19.21 4.05 14.05
C GLN A 812 -19.93 4.85 12.96
N LYS A 813 -21.20 4.57 12.69
CA LYS A 813 -21.96 5.33 11.69
C LYS A 813 -22.05 6.81 12.05
N LEU A 814 -22.23 7.12 13.34
CA LEU A 814 -22.27 8.49 13.83
C LEU A 814 -20.95 9.22 13.55
N THR A 815 -19.82 8.53 13.76
CA THR A 815 -18.48 9.03 13.43
C THR A 815 -18.34 9.30 11.94
N ASP A 816 -18.76 8.35 11.10
CA ASP A 816 -18.74 8.47 9.64
C ASP A 816 -19.59 9.68 9.17
N ILE A 817 -20.74 9.93 9.81
CA ILE A 817 -21.62 11.08 9.53
C ILE A 817 -20.92 12.40 9.90
N PHE A 818 -20.22 12.46 11.04
CA PHE A 818 -19.51 13.66 11.48
C PHE A 818 -18.31 14.00 10.59
N GLU A 819 -17.52 13.00 10.20
CA GLU A 819 -16.41 13.20 9.25
C GLU A 819 -16.92 13.71 7.89
N LEU A 820 -18.07 13.21 7.48
CA LEU A 820 -18.75 13.62 6.26
C LEU A 820 -19.26 15.06 6.37
N GLU A 821 -19.86 15.45 7.50
CA GLU A 821 -20.32 16.83 7.77
C GLU A 821 -19.17 17.83 7.69
N LEU A 822 -18.04 17.54 8.34
CA LEU A 822 -16.85 18.39 8.27
C LEU A 822 -16.41 18.60 6.82
N SER A 823 -16.26 17.49 6.09
CA SER A 823 -15.85 17.52 4.67
C SER A 823 -16.85 18.32 3.82
N TYR A 824 -18.15 18.17 4.09
CA TYR A 824 -19.21 18.90 3.40
C TYR A 824 -19.14 20.40 3.68
N LYS A 825 -18.91 20.81 4.94
CA LYS A 825 -18.80 22.22 5.33
C LYS A 825 -17.58 22.90 4.71
N ILE A 826 -16.42 22.23 4.69
CA ILE A 826 -15.22 22.78 4.03
C ILE A 826 -15.49 23.04 2.54
N LEU A 827 -16.15 22.10 1.86
CA LEU A 827 -16.49 22.25 0.44
C LEU A 827 -17.56 23.33 0.19
N LEU A 828 -18.54 23.47 1.07
CA LEU A 828 -19.52 24.57 1.02
C LEU A 828 -18.85 25.92 1.22
N ALA A 829 -17.92 26.03 2.16
CA ALA A 829 -17.17 27.25 2.41
C ALA A 829 -16.27 27.62 1.20
N ALA A 830 -15.68 26.62 0.54
CA ALA A 830 -14.98 26.82 -0.73
C ALA A 830 -15.93 27.33 -1.82
N GLN A 831 -17.17 26.83 -1.88
CA GLN A 831 -18.20 27.31 -2.79
C GLN A 831 -18.66 28.74 -2.49
N ALA A 832 -18.71 29.13 -1.21
CA ALA A 832 -19.08 30.48 -0.80
C ALA A 832 -18.04 31.53 -1.25
N ASN A 833 -16.76 31.14 -1.22
CA ASN A 833 -15.62 32.03 -1.47
C ASN A 833 -15.04 31.96 -2.89
N LEU A 834 -15.79 31.38 -3.83
CA LEU A 834 -15.41 31.19 -5.23
C LEU A 834 -14.89 32.46 -5.93
N ASN A 835 -15.49 33.60 -5.62
CA ASN A 835 -15.13 34.88 -6.23
C ASN A 835 -13.79 35.45 -5.71
N GLN A 836 -13.28 34.94 -4.59
CA GLN A 836 -12.11 35.49 -3.90
C GLN A 836 -10.89 34.57 -3.99
N ILE A 837 -11.10 33.25 -3.86
CA ILE A 837 -10.03 32.25 -3.74
C ILE A 837 -10.38 31.02 -4.57
N SER A 838 -9.37 30.43 -5.24
CA SER A 838 -9.55 29.17 -5.95
C SER A 838 -9.98 28.05 -4.98
N PRO A 839 -10.91 27.15 -5.34
CA PRO A 839 -11.35 26.05 -4.46
C PRO A 839 -10.21 25.20 -3.90
N LEU A 840 -9.17 24.96 -4.71
CA LEU A 840 -8.00 24.16 -4.31
C LEU A 840 -7.15 24.88 -3.24
N ASP A 841 -6.98 26.20 -3.40
CA ASP A 841 -6.23 27.02 -2.44
C ASP A 841 -7.03 27.16 -1.13
N TYR A 842 -8.36 27.24 -1.21
CA TYR A 842 -9.23 27.26 -0.04
C TYR A 842 -9.18 25.93 0.75
N LEU A 843 -9.20 24.79 0.03
CA LEU A 843 -9.01 23.47 0.63
C LEU A 843 -7.65 23.35 1.32
N TYR A 844 -6.58 23.80 0.65
CA TYR A 844 -5.23 23.81 1.23
C TYR A 844 -5.17 24.57 2.56
N LYS A 845 -5.73 25.79 2.57
CA LYS A 845 -5.84 26.64 3.76
C LYS A 845 -6.65 26.00 4.88
N SER A 846 -7.80 25.42 4.53
CA SER A 846 -8.70 24.79 5.50
C SER A 846 -8.06 23.57 6.16
N ILE A 847 -7.31 22.77 5.40
CA ILE A 847 -6.61 21.58 5.90
C ILE A 847 -5.41 21.98 6.79
N ASN A 848 -4.78 23.12 6.51
CA ASN A 848 -3.68 23.70 7.31
C ASN A 848 -2.56 22.70 7.66
N CYS A 849 -2.09 21.97 6.63
CA CYS A 849 -0.99 21.01 6.71
C CYS A 849 0.09 21.35 5.69
N GLN A 850 1.34 21.03 6.03
CA GLN A 850 2.48 21.17 5.11
C GLN A 850 2.63 19.91 4.27
N PHE A 851 2.92 20.09 2.97
CA PHE A 851 3.08 18.99 2.02
C PHE A 851 4.33 19.14 1.14
N GLU A 852 5.12 18.08 1.02
CA GLU A 852 6.28 18.00 0.12
C GLU A 852 6.11 16.79 -0.81
N ALA A 853 6.04 17.04 -2.11
CA ALA A 853 5.97 15.97 -3.12
C ALA A 853 7.37 15.39 -3.34
N MET A 854 7.50 14.08 -3.13
CA MET A 854 8.79 13.39 -3.21
C MET A 854 9.05 12.85 -4.61
N ASN A 855 10.32 12.85 -5.03
CA ASN A 855 10.72 12.20 -6.27
C ASN A 855 10.86 10.68 -6.03
N GLN A 856 10.53 9.86 -7.03
CA GLN A 856 10.69 8.42 -6.95
C GLN A 856 12.15 8.02 -6.76
N ASP A 857 13.09 8.78 -7.32
CA ASP A 857 14.52 8.49 -7.23
C ASP A 857 15.14 8.84 -5.86
N ASP A 858 14.40 9.58 -5.02
CA ASP A 858 14.87 9.94 -3.68
C ASP A 858 15.04 8.69 -2.81
N ILE A 859 16.12 8.64 -2.03
CA ILE A 859 16.45 7.50 -1.16
C ILE A 859 15.31 7.22 -0.17
N GLU A 860 14.70 8.28 0.38
CA GLU A 860 13.56 8.16 1.30
C GLU A 860 12.32 7.55 0.61
N SER A 861 12.04 7.95 -0.63
CA SER A 861 10.97 7.35 -1.44
C SER A 861 11.24 5.88 -1.72
N GLN A 862 12.49 5.50 -2.04
CA GLN A 862 12.88 4.12 -2.29
C GLN A 862 12.68 3.23 -1.06
N PHE A 863 12.91 3.74 0.17
CA PHE A 863 12.59 3.00 1.39
C PHE A 863 11.09 2.75 1.53
N ILE A 864 10.25 3.76 1.30
CA ILE A 864 8.79 3.61 1.35
C ILE A 864 8.30 2.65 0.27
N LEU A 865 8.80 2.77 -0.96
CA LEU A 865 8.47 1.87 -2.07
C LEU A 865 8.88 0.43 -1.78
N ARG A 866 10.05 0.20 -1.18
CA ARG A 866 10.47 -1.12 -0.70
C ARG A 866 9.52 -1.63 0.37
N TYR A 867 9.16 -0.79 1.34
CA TYR A 867 8.27 -1.16 2.42
C TYR A 867 6.89 -1.63 1.91
N ILE A 868 6.38 -0.96 0.88
CA ILE A 868 5.15 -1.37 0.16
C ILE A 868 5.39 -2.69 -0.60
N CYS A 869 6.46 -2.76 -1.39
CA CYS A 869 6.76 -3.88 -2.28
C CYS A 869 6.91 -5.22 -1.54
N VAL A 870 7.48 -5.18 -0.32
CA VAL A 870 7.66 -6.34 0.56
C VAL A 870 6.36 -7.10 0.82
N SER A 871 5.24 -6.39 0.99
CA SER A 871 3.95 -7.01 1.32
C SER A 871 2.93 -6.92 0.19
N ALA A 872 3.10 -6.01 -0.77
CA ALA A 872 2.18 -5.80 -1.88
C ALA A 872 2.90 -5.39 -3.18
N PRO A 873 3.65 -6.30 -3.84
CA PRO A 873 4.50 -5.98 -5.00
C PRO A 873 3.73 -5.59 -6.26
N LYS A 874 2.42 -5.87 -6.33
CA LYS A 874 1.56 -5.55 -7.49
C LYS A 874 1.02 -4.12 -7.48
N ILE A 875 1.15 -3.41 -6.36
CA ILE A 875 0.56 -2.07 -6.19
C ILE A 875 1.35 -1.05 -7.01
N LYS A 876 0.62 -0.24 -7.78
CA LYS A 876 1.20 0.86 -8.55
C LYS A 876 1.09 2.16 -7.75
N VAL A 877 2.19 2.60 -7.16
CA VAL A 877 2.28 3.90 -6.49
C VAL A 877 2.32 5.01 -7.54
N GLU A 878 1.43 5.99 -7.41
CA GLU A 878 1.37 7.17 -8.29
C GLU A 878 2.21 8.30 -7.73
N GLN A 879 2.11 8.56 -6.42
CA GLN A 879 2.78 9.66 -5.76
C GLN A 879 2.98 9.37 -4.26
N ILE A 880 4.07 9.87 -3.70
CA ILE A 880 4.33 9.92 -2.26
C ILE A 880 4.41 11.40 -1.85
N LEU A 881 3.64 11.78 -0.83
CA LEU A 881 3.63 13.10 -0.23
C LEU A 881 4.17 12.98 1.20
N LYS A 882 5.22 13.72 1.52
CA LYS A 882 5.67 13.93 2.89
C LYS A 882 4.77 15.01 3.52
N VAL A 883 4.31 14.78 4.74
CA VAL A 883 3.27 15.58 5.38
C VAL A 883 3.65 15.89 6.81
N ALA A 884 3.49 17.15 7.21
CA ALA A 884 3.55 17.58 8.60
C ALA A 884 2.26 18.32 8.96
N ARG A 885 1.53 17.79 9.93
CA ARG A 885 0.33 18.42 10.48
C ARG A 885 0.72 19.37 11.61
N SER A 886 -0.03 20.44 11.76
CA SER A 886 0.18 21.41 12.84
C SER A 886 0.17 20.71 14.21
N ASN A 887 1.17 21.00 15.05
CA ASN A 887 1.33 20.49 16.43
C ASN A 887 1.59 18.98 16.59
N ASP A 888 1.72 18.19 15.52
CA ASP A 888 2.00 16.74 15.66
C ASP A 888 3.35 16.50 16.35
N ASP A 889 4.40 17.21 15.94
CA ASP A 889 5.75 17.06 16.50
C ASP A 889 5.83 17.53 17.96
N GLU A 890 5.14 18.62 18.29
CA GLU A 890 5.11 19.15 19.66
C GLU A 890 4.44 18.18 20.62
N ARG A 891 3.32 17.55 20.21
CA ARG A 891 2.61 16.55 21.04
C ARG A 891 3.43 15.28 21.22
N LEU A 892 4.05 14.81 20.14
CA LEU A 892 4.91 13.63 20.18
C LEU A 892 6.12 13.87 21.08
N PHE A 893 6.74 15.05 20.98
CA PHE A 893 7.86 15.46 21.83
C PHE A 893 7.46 15.61 23.30
N GLN A 894 6.31 16.24 23.59
CA GLN A 894 5.79 16.38 24.96
C GLN A 894 5.55 15.03 25.65
N ARG A 895 5.22 13.98 24.90
CA ARG A 895 5.05 12.63 25.45
C ARG A 895 6.37 11.99 25.86
N ASN A 896 7.47 12.33 25.20
CA ASN A 896 8.82 11.85 25.52
C ASN A 896 8.86 10.33 25.76
N LEU A 897 8.26 9.59 24.84
CA LEU A 897 8.28 8.13 24.82
C LEU A 897 9.38 7.64 23.89
N ASP A 898 9.96 6.48 24.19
CA ASP A 898 10.89 5.81 23.29
C ASP A 898 10.13 4.88 22.32
N ASN A 899 10.86 4.10 21.51
CA ASN A 899 10.29 3.03 20.68
C ASN A 899 9.35 3.53 19.56
N HIS A 900 9.85 4.45 18.74
CA HIS A 900 9.11 5.04 17.63
C HIS A 900 9.19 4.16 16.37
N TYR A 901 8.06 3.88 15.74
CA TYR A 901 7.97 3.16 14.46
C TYR A 901 7.18 3.93 13.41
N LEU A 902 7.54 3.79 12.14
CA LEU A 902 6.74 4.17 10.99
C LEU A 902 5.81 3.02 10.61
N LEU A 903 4.52 3.18 10.85
CA LEU A 903 3.51 2.13 10.68
C LEU A 903 2.36 2.57 9.77
N TRP A 904 1.79 1.62 9.05
CA TRP A 904 0.75 1.84 8.05
C TRP A 904 -0.64 1.97 8.67
N HIS A 905 -1.39 2.97 8.23
CA HIS A 905 -2.80 3.17 8.53
C HIS A 905 -3.61 3.36 7.25
N GLY A 906 -4.57 2.47 7.01
CA GLY A 906 -5.42 2.51 5.82
C GLY A 906 -6.69 3.29 6.08
N THR A 907 -7.07 4.15 5.15
CA THR A 907 -8.27 4.99 5.29
C THR A 907 -8.97 5.22 3.95
N ASN A 908 -10.27 5.52 4.01
CA ASN A 908 -11.07 5.89 2.85
C ASN A 908 -10.78 7.35 2.46
N ILE A 909 -10.81 7.67 1.17
CA ILE A 909 -10.58 9.02 0.64
C ILE A 909 -11.47 10.08 1.30
N CYS A 910 -12.71 9.77 1.68
CA CYS A 910 -13.59 10.75 2.33
C CYS A 910 -13.21 11.08 3.77
N ASN A 911 -12.48 10.20 4.43
CA ASN A 911 -11.98 10.45 5.78
C ASN A 911 -10.64 11.22 5.71
N LEU A 912 -10.03 11.36 4.53
CA LEU A 912 -8.73 11.99 4.41
C LEU A 912 -8.79 13.50 4.72
N ILE A 913 -9.86 14.20 4.34
CA ILE A 913 -10.03 15.64 4.66
C ILE A 913 -10.12 15.82 6.18
N SER A 914 -10.94 15.02 6.86
CA SER A 914 -11.10 15.07 8.32
C SER A 914 -9.82 14.64 9.06
N ILE A 915 -9.12 13.62 8.57
CA ILE A 915 -7.85 13.17 9.14
C ILE A 915 -6.74 14.20 8.98
N LEU A 916 -6.68 14.93 7.86
CA LEU A 916 -5.63 15.94 7.66
C LEU A 916 -5.92 17.20 8.48
N THR A 917 -7.16 17.67 8.46
CA THR A 917 -7.59 18.90 9.14
C THR A 917 -7.47 18.76 10.66
N ARG A 918 -6.62 19.57 11.33
CA ARG A 918 -6.65 19.79 12.80
C ARG A 918 -7.19 21.18 13.09
N GLY A 919 -8.19 21.27 13.97
CA GLY A 919 -8.69 22.55 14.46
C GLY A 919 -7.58 23.36 15.14
N THR A 920 -7.31 24.56 14.64
CA THR A 920 -6.37 25.54 15.23
C THR A 920 -7.13 26.85 15.46
N HIS A 921 -7.98 26.93 16.48
CA HIS A 921 -8.64 28.20 16.81
C HIS A 921 -7.82 28.99 17.83
N SER A 922 -7.43 30.19 17.42
CA SER A 922 -6.92 31.26 18.28
C SER A 922 -8.06 31.87 19.10
N SER A 923 -7.88 31.88 20.42
CA SER A 923 -8.57 32.66 21.45
C SER A 923 -9.42 33.85 20.96
N GLY A 924 -10.74 33.76 21.17
CA GLY A 924 -11.69 34.87 21.04
C GLY A 924 -13.12 34.34 21.18
N GLU A 925 -13.70 34.57 22.36
CA GLU A 925 -15.03 34.14 22.85
C GLU A 925 -16.03 33.63 21.79
N ILE A 926 -16.29 32.32 21.80
CA ILE A 926 -17.59 31.81 21.38
C ILE A 926 -18.04 30.68 22.31
N SER A 927 -19.10 30.96 23.08
CA SER A 927 -19.89 29.99 23.81
C SER A 927 -21.03 29.49 22.89
N ILE A 928 -21.18 28.23 22.44
CA ILE A 928 -20.31 27.41 21.56
C ILE A 928 -19.17 26.63 22.22
N THR A 929 -18.85 26.88 23.49
CA THR A 929 -17.71 26.35 24.25
C THR A 929 -17.74 24.83 24.53
N GLN A 930 -18.69 24.08 23.98
CA GLN A 930 -18.74 22.60 24.06
C GLN A 930 -19.04 21.85 22.75
N TYR A 931 -19.55 22.51 21.70
CA TYR A 931 -19.39 21.99 20.31
C TYR A 931 -17.89 21.79 20.00
N PHE A 932 -17.16 22.72 20.58
CA PHE A 932 -15.78 22.91 20.98
C PHE A 932 -15.15 21.85 21.92
N LEU A 933 -15.73 20.65 22.11
CA LEU A 933 -14.97 19.45 22.50
C LEU A 933 -15.11 18.33 21.45
N LEU A 934 -16.21 18.37 20.69
CA LEU A 934 -16.68 17.32 19.78
C LEU A 934 -16.01 17.41 18.39
N CYS A 935 -15.59 18.61 17.97
CA CYS A 935 -14.62 18.82 16.89
C CYS A 935 -13.15 18.77 17.37
N CYS A 936 -12.89 18.71 18.68
CA CYS A 936 -11.60 19.10 19.26
C CYS A 936 -10.48 18.06 19.23
N PHE A 937 -10.60 16.99 18.47
CA PHE A 937 -9.45 16.14 18.17
C PHE A 937 -9.45 15.59 16.73
N LEU A 938 -10.13 16.22 15.77
CA LEU A 938 -10.15 15.68 14.39
C LEU A 938 -8.74 15.59 13.79
N GLY A 939 -8.41 14.37 13.38
CA GLY A 939 -7.10 13.84 13.06
C GLY A 939 -7.09 12.32 13.01
N LEU A 940 -5.91 11.69 12.90
CA LEU A 940 -5.78 10.25 13.16
C LEU A 940 -6.18 10.00 14.62
N LEU A 941 -7.47 9.74 14.85
CA LEU A 941 -8.11 9.71 16.15
C LEU A 941 -8.14 8.31 16.74
N VAL A 942 -7.85 8.18 18.03
CA VAL A 942 -8.31 7.02 18.81
C VAL A 942 -9.81 6.98 18.63
N ALA A 943 -10.31 5.92 17.99
CA ALA A 943 -11.71 5.81 17.61
C ALA A 943 -12.59 6.28 18.78
N PRO A 944 -13.61 7.14 18.54
CA PRO A 944 -14.59 7.43 19.58
C PRO A 944 -15.10 6.08 20.08
N LEU A 945 -15.08 5.88 21.40
CA LEU A 945 -15.29 4.69 22.25
C LEU A 945 -15.80 3.32 21.65
N CYS A 946 -15.74 3.03 20.35
CA CYS A 946 -16.92 2.51 19.68
C CYS A 946 -16.72 2.00 18.24
N ALA A 947 -15.50 1.95 17.70
CA ALA A 947 -15.28 1.45 16.35
C ALA A 947 -15.65 -0.05 16.19
N LYS A 948 -15.99 -0.44 14.95
CA LYS A 948 -16.42 -1.80 14.56
C LYS A 948 -15.51 -2.90 15.15
N SER A 949 -16.13 -3.98 15.65
CA SER A 949 -15.45 -5.15 16.24
C SER A 949 -14.46 -5.87 15.31
N THR A 950 -14.53 -5.65 13.99
CA THR A 950 -13.55 -6.21 13.04
C THR A 950 -12.23 -5.43 12.99
N GLY A 951 -12.13 -4.26 13.63
CA GLY A 951 -10.92 -3.43 13.71
C GLY A 951 -10.56 -2.95 15.12
N SER A 952 -11.21 -3.48 16.17
CA SER A 952 -10.90 -3.20 17.58
C SER A 952 -10.77 -4.49 18.38
N MET A 953 -10.04 -5.46 17.83
CA MET A 953 -9.85 -6.80 18.42
C MET A 953 -9.16 -6.76 19.79
N PHE A 954 -8.44 -5.68 20.10
CA PHE A 954 -7.56 -5.54 21.27
C PHE A 954 -7.83 -4.26 22.07
N GLY A 955 -9.09 -3.81 22.06
CA GLY A 955 -9.52 -2.59 22.72
C GLY A 955 -9.62 -1.38 21.79
N LYS A 956 -9.98 -0.23 22.37
CA LYS A 956 -10.28 1.01 21.66
C LYS A 956 -9.01 1.83 21.50
N GLY A 957 -8.45 1.86 20.30
CA GLY A 957 -7.18 2.51 20.05
C GLY A 957 -7.01 2.90 18.59
N LEU A 958 -5.89 3.55 18.29
CA LEU A 958 -5.40 3.78 16.95
C LEU A 958 -4.67 2.54 16.45
N TYR A 959 -5.25 1.90 15.44
CA TYR A 959 -4.71 0.70 14.82
C TYR A 959 -3.76 1.07 13.68
N THR A 960 -2.56 0.52 13.77
CA THR A 960 -1.53 0.61 12.75
C THR A 960 -0.92 -0.77 12.52
N ALA A 961 -0.33 -0.99 11.35
CA ALA A 961 0.27 -2.27 11.00
C ALA A 961 1.67 -2.08 10.44
N ASP A 962 2.52 -3.06 10.67
CA ASP A 962 3.87 -3.11 10.10
C ASP A 962 3.90 -3.67 8.68
N ALA A 963 2.76 -4.10 8.13
CA ALA A 963 2.63 -4.61 6.77
C ALA A 963 1.57 -3.83 5.97
N PHE A 964 1.96 -3.30 4.80
CA PHE A 964 1.07 -2.50 3.94
C PHE A 964 -0.20 -3.27 3.54
N ILE A 965 -0.08 -4.55 3.23
CA ILE A 965 -1.20 -5.40 2.82
C ILE A 965 -2.29 -5.54 3.91
N LYS A 966 -1.93 -5.44 5.19
CA LYS A 966 -2.91 -5.50 6.30
C LYS A 966 -3.81 -4.27 6.30
N SER A 967 -3.20 -3.09 6.19
CA SER A 967 -3.91 -1.82 6.14
C SER A 967 -4.63 -1.59 4.81
N LEU A 968 -4.25 -2.32 3.75
CA LEU A 968 -4.84 -2.18 2.42
C LEU A 968 -6.37 -2.31 2.44
N ASN A 969 -6.93 -3.26 3.18
CA ASN A 969 -8.38 -3.52 3.21
C ASN A 969 -9.22 -2.32 3.68
N TYR A 970 -8.62 -1.39 4.41
CA TYR A 970 -9.30 -0.20 4.93
C TYR A 970 -9.31 0.98 3.93
N CYS A 971 -8.57 0.87 2.82
CA CYS A 971 -8.47 1.94 1.81
C CYS A 971 -9.62 1.99 0.79
N SER A 972 -10.59 1.08 0.83
CA SER A 972 -11.59 0.91 -0.24
C SER A 972 -13.01 0.65 0.28
N GLY A 973 -14.03 1.18 -0.42
CA GLY A 973 -15.44 0.88 -0.17
C GLY A 973 -15.89 -0.51 -0.69
N VAL A 974 -17.12 -0.89 -0.35
CA VAL A 974 -17.73 -2.22 -0.60
C VAL A 974 -17.80 -2.63 -2.09
N ARG A 975 -17.71 -1.69 -3.04
CA ARG A 975 -17.73 -1.97 -4.48
C ARG A 975 -16.42 -1.54 -5.12
N GLN A 976 -15.55 -2.51 -5.40
CA GLN A 976 -14.27 -2.29 -6.07
C GLN A 976 -14.52 -2.03 -7.56
N ARG A 977 -14.09 -0.86 -8.07
CA ARG A 977 -13.86 -0.67 -9.51
C ARG A 977 -12.36 -0.74 -9.78
N ASN A 978 -11.98 -1.48 -10.82
CA ASN A 978 -10.58 -1.54 -11.25
C ASN A 978 -10.06 -0.12 -11.58
N GLY A 979 -8.92 0.25 -11.01
CA GLY A 979 -8.27 1.54 -11.28
C GLY A 979 -8.72 2.73 -10.42
N GLU A 980 -9.46 2.50 -9.32
CA GLU A 980 -9.74 3.55 -8.32
C GLU A 980 -8.46 4.01 -7.61
N CYS A 981 -8.40 5.31 -7.34
CA CYS A 981 -7.31 5.94 -6.59
C CYS A 981 -7.52 5.70 -5.09
N CYS A 982 -6.53 5.11 -4.43
CA CYS A 982 -6.53 4.81 -3.00
C CYS A 982 -5.41 5.59 -2.29
N PHE A 983 -5.60 5.80 -0.99
CA PHE A 983 -4.65 6.48 -0.12
C PHE A 983 -4.28 5.60 1.07
N MET A 984 -3.00 5.62 1.44
CA MET A 984 -2.46 4.99 2.63
C MET A 984 -1.67 6.02 3.42
N LEU A 985 -1.78 5.99 4.74
CA LEU A 985 -1.03 6.85 5.64
C LEU A 985 0.13 6.07 6.25
N LEU A 986 1.31 6.67 6.32
CA LEU A 986 2.45 6.18 7.07
C LEU A 986 2.70 7.14 8.23
N CYS A 987 2.52 6.63 9.44
CA CYS A 987 2.51 7.43 10.66
C CYS A 987 3.69 7.06 11.54
N GLU A 988 4.34 8.05 12.16
CA GLU A 988 5.24 7.81 13.27
C GLU A 988 4.42 7.55 14.53
N VAL A 989 4.66 6.40 15.15
CA VAL A 989 3.93 5.90 16.31
C VAL A 989 4.92 5.63 17.45
N ALA A 990 4.80 6.38 18.54
CA ALA A 990 5.58 6.20 19.76
C ALA A 990 4.95 5.10 20.63
N LEU A 991 5.45 3.87 20.49
CA LEU A 991 4.87 2.72 21.17
C LEU A 991 5.24 2.67 22.66
N GLY A 992 6.38 3.24 23.06
CA GLY A 992 6.87 3.15 24.43
C GLY A 992 7.01 1.69 24.89
N ASN A 993 6.65 1.43 26.15
CA ASN A 993 6.59 0.06 26.66
C ASN A 993 5.27 -0.61 26.26
N SER A 994 5.34 -1.64 25.42
CA SER A 994 4.16 -2.30 24.84
C SER A 994 3.75 -3.56 25.58
N GLN A 995 2.45 -3.80 25.69
CA GLN A 995 1.89 -5.09 26.10
C GLN A 995 1.85 -6.03 24.88
N GLU A 996 2.57 -7.14 24.94
CA GLU A 996 2.58 -8.17 23.88
C GLU A 996 1.38 -9.11 24.00
N ILE A 997 0.64 -9.31 22.91
CA ILE A 997 -0.52 -10.20 22.83
C ILE A 997 -0.21 -11.34 21.87
N ASN A 998 -0.12 -12.55 22.44
CA ASN A 998 0.28 -13.76 21.72
C ASN A 998 -0.86 -14.78 21.54
N ASP A 999 -1.99 -14.64 22.24
CA ASP A 999 -3.16 -15.52 22.10
C ASP A 999 -4.47 -14.70 22.18
N LEU A 1000 -5.52 -15.16 21.48
CA LEU A 1000 -6.83 -14.52 21.42
C LEU A 1000 -7.59 -14.59 22.75
N ASN A 1001 -7.23 -15.50 23.64
CA ASN A 1001 -8.02 -15.74 24.85
C ASN A 1001 -7.68 -14.80 26.02
N ASP A 1002 -6.50 -14.16 26.04
CA ASP A 1002 -6.02 -13.53 27.28
C ASP A 1002 -6.52 -12.10 27.54
N ASP A 1003 -6.73 -11.22 26.54
CA ASP A 1003 -6.88 -9.78 26.85
C ASP A 1003 -7.74 -8.94 25.88
N ARG A 1004 -8.58 -9.54 25.02
CA ARG A 1004 -9.33 -8.81 23.96
C ARG A 1004 -10.11 -7.58 24.44
N ASP A 1005 -10.73 -7.66 25.62
CA ASP A 1005 -11.61 -6.61 26.15
C ASP A 1005 -11.10 -5.95 27.44
N LYS A 1006 -9.91 -6.32 27.94
CA LYS A 1006 -9.39 -5.69 29.17
C LYS A 1006 -8.84 -4.29 28.85
N PRO A 1007 -9.08 -3.28 29.73
CA PRO A 1007 -8.41 -1.99 29.60
C PRO A 1007 -6.88 -2.16 29.70
N LEU A 1008 -6.12 -1.29 29.03
CA LEU A 1008 -4.67 -1.28 29.16
C LEU A 1008 -4.29 -0.88 30.59
N ASP A 1009 -3.35 -1.61 31.19
CA ASP A 1009 -2.72 -1.17 32.44
C ASP A 1009 -1.76 0.00 32.13
N VAL A 1010 -2.32 1.21 32.18
CA VAL A 1010 -1.63 2.46 31.81
C VAL A 1010 -0.43 2.79 32.68
N ASP A 1011 -0.37 2.25 33.90
CA ASP A 1011 0.78 2.41 34.80
C ASP A 1011 1.99 1.60 34.33
N LYS A 1012 1.73 0.51 33.59
CA LYS A 1012 2.76 -0.42 33.12
C LYS A 1012 3.08 -0.29 31.63
N TYR A 1013 2.08 -0.03 30.79
CA TYR A 1013 2.19 -0.06 29.34
C TYR A 1013 1.57 1.18 28.68
N GLN A 1014 2.11 1.59 27.54
CA GLN A 1014 1.64 2.73 26.75
C GLN A 1014 1.02 2.32 25.41
N SER A 1015 1.18 1.06 25.01
CA SER A 1015 0.62 0.53 23.76
C SER A 1015 0.41 -0.99 23.84
N ARG A 1016 -0.24 -1.55 22.83
CA ARG A 1016 -0.39 -3.00 22.63
C ARG A 1016 0.15 -3.42 21.29
N ILE A 1017 0.69 -4.63 21.25
CA ILE A 1017 1.19 -5.25 20.03
C ILE A 1017 0.65 -6.66 19.96
N ALA A 1018 -0.21 -6.89 18.99
CA ALA A 1018 -0.72 -8.22 18.70
C ALA A 1018 0.17 -8.87 17.64
N HIS A 1019 0.78 -10.00 17.99
CA HIS A 1019 1.71 -10.68 17.12
C HIS A 1019 1.00 -11.48 16.02
N GLY A 1020 1.39 -11.19 14.79
CA GLY A 1020 0.94 -11.89 13.61
C GLY A 1020 1.74 -13.16 13.33
N ARG A 1021 1.15 -14.06 12.54
CA ARG A 1021 1.86 -15.21 11.97
C ARG A 1021 2.99 -14.78 11.03
N LEU A 1022 2.78 -13.72 10.24
CA LEU A 1022 3.74 -13.16 9.29
C LEU A 1022 4.23 -11.81 9.82
N ILE A 1023 5.55 -11.65 9.93
CA ILE A 1023 6.20 -10.42 10.38
C ILE A 1023 7.27 -10.00 9.37
N PRO A 1024 7.53 -8.69 9.18
CA PRO A 1024 8.71 -8.25 8.47
C PRO A 1024 9.99 -8.75 9.17
N ASP A 1025 10.96 -9.23 8.40
CA ASP A 1025 12.23 -9.70 8.96
C ASP A 1025 12.92 -8.60 9.79
N PRO A 1026 13.09 -8.80 11.12
CA PRO A 1026 13.58 -7.76 12.03
C PRO A 1026 15.03 -7.35 11.75
N ARG A 1027 15.80 -8.16 11.02
CA ARG A 1027 17.19 -7.83 10.64
C ARG A 1027 17.30 -6.64 9.70
N HIS A 1028 16.21 -6.31 9.01
CA HIS A 1028 16.15 -5.24 8.02
C HIS A 1028 15.33 -4.04 8.49
N ILE A 1029 15.15 -3.89 9.81
CA ILE A 1029 14.57 -2.68 10.39
C ILE A 1029 15.64 -1.58 10.37
N ILE A 1030 15.30 -0.46 9.73
CA ILE A 1030 16.15 0.73 9.67
C ILE A 1030 15.65 1.80 10.64
N THR A 1031 16.56 2.63 11.17
CA THR A 1031 16.24 3.83 11.95
C THR A 1031 16.53 5.06 11.12
N ARG A 1032 15.59 6.01 11.10
CA ARG A 1032 15.72 7.33 10.48
C ARG A 1032 16.50 8.30 11.37
N ASN A 1033 16.96 9.41 10.80
CA ASN A 1033 17.68 10.46 11.53
C ASN A 1033 16.93 11.02 12.75
N TYR A 1034 15.61 11.19 12.65
CA TYR A 1034 14.74 11.62 13.76
C TYR A 1034 14.34 10.48 14.72
N GLY A 1035 14.91 9.28 14.59
CA GLY A 1035 14.78 8.19 15.56
C GLY A 1035 13.69 7.15 15.28
N ALA A 1036 12.77 7.40 14.34
CA ALA A 1036 11.73 6.43 14.01
C ALA A 1036 12.27 5.23 13.21
N GLN A 1037 11.76 4.04 13.53
CA GLN A 1037 12.15 2.78 12.91
C GLN A 1037 11.20 2.36 11.77
N MET A 1038 11.72 1.75 10.71
CA MET A 1038 10.95 1.32 9.54
C MET A 1038 11.30 -0.13 9.17
N PRO A 1039 10.34 -1.08 9.20
CA PRO A 1039 10.61 -2.48 8.92
C PRO A 1039 10.62 -2.77 7.41
N LEU A 1040 11.81 -2.85 6.79
CA LEU A 1040 11.97 -3.09 5.34
C LEU A 1040 12.18 -4.58 4.98
N GLY A 1041 12.11 -5.47 5.96
CA GLY A 1041 12.37 -6.90 5.79
C GLY A 1041 11.25 -7.64 5.08
N GLN A 1042 11.61 -8.68 4.32
CA GLN A 1042 10.60 -9.57 3.72
C GLN A 1042 9.72 -10.21 4.79
N LEU A 1043 8.47 -10.50 4.43
CA LEU A 1043 7.55 -11.18 5.34
C LEU A 1043 8.01 -12.63 5.57
N ILE A 1044 8.34 -12.95 6.81
CA ILE A 1044 8.71 -14.29 7.26
C ILE A 1044 7.66 -14.84 8.22
N SER A 1045 7.53 -16.17 8.30
CA SER A 1045 6.69 -16.79 9.32
C SER A 1045 7.38 -16.67 10.67
N CYS A 1046 6.67 -16.21 11.69
CA CYS A 1046 7.14 -16.26 13.07
C CYS A 1046 7.36 -17.75 13.44
N THR A 1047 8.57 -18.12 13.84
CA THR A 1047 8.97 -19.51 14.12
C THR A 1047 9.03 -19.84 15.60
N ASP A 1048 8.54 -18.96 16.47
CA ASP A 1048 8.58 -19.18 17.92
C ASP A 1048 7.71 -20.38 18.30
N SER A 1049 8.37 -21.51 18.51
CA SER A 1049 7.80 -22.84 18.74
C SER A 1049 6.98 -22.97 20.02
N ASN A 1050 6.91 -21.92 20.83
CA ASN A 1050 6.16 -21.89 22.08
C ASN A 1050 4.70 -21.43 21.90
N HIS A 1051 4.34 -20.82 20.76
CA HIS A 1051 2.99 -20.31 20.51
C HIS A 1051 2.22 -21.21 19.54
N LYS A 1052 1.27 -22.00 20.06
CA LYS A 1052 0.46 -22.94 19.24
C LYS A 1052 -0.54 -22.22 18.31
N HIS A 1053 -0.89 -20.97 18.61
CA HIS A 1053 -1.83 -20.15 17.83
C HIS A 1053 -1.38 -18.67 17.81
N HIS A 1054 -1.57 -17.98 16.68
CA HIS A 1054 -1.36 -16.53 16.56
C HIS A 1054 -2.72 -15.83 16.45
N PRO A 1055 -2.91 -14.67 17.10
CA PRO A 1055 -4.18 -13.96 17.07
C PRO A 1055 -4.46 -13.27 15.74
N CYS A 1056 -3.43 -12.94 14.96
CA CYS A 1056 -3.55 -12.21 13.70
C CYS A 1056 -2.66 -12.82 12.60
N THR A 1057 -2.95 -12.49 11.34
CA THR A 1057 -2.07 -12.86 10.21
C THR A 1057 -0.82 -11.99 10.15
N TYR A 1058 -0.96 -10.70 10.45
CA TYR A 1058 0.11 -9.68 10.46
C TYR A 1058 0.08 -8.97 11.82
N ASN A 1059 1.17 -8.30 12.21
CA ASN A 1059 1.18 -7.56 13.46
C ASN A 1059 0.20 -6.39 13.42
N GLU A 1060 -0.43 -6.12 14.56
CA GLU A 1060 -1.22 -4.92 14.80
C GLU A 1060 -0.66 -4.18 16.01
N CYS A 1061 -0.32 -2.91 15.83
CA CYS A 1061 0.16 -2.02 16.88
C CYS A 1061 -0.95 -1.03 17.21
N ILE A 1062 -1.30 -0.97 18.50
CA ILE A 1062 -2.43 -0.20 19.01
C ILE A 1062 -1.92 0.80 20.05
N VAL A 1063 -2.18 2.07 19.83
CA VAL A 1063 -1.98 3.12 20.83
C VAL A 1063 -3.31 3.68 21.30
N PHE A 1064 -3.36 4.10 22.56
CA PHE A 1064 -4.60 4.53 23.22
C PHE A 1064 -4.67 6.05 23.40
N ASP A 1065 -3.61 6.75 23.00
CA ASP A 1065 -3.49 8.19 23.07
C ASP A 1065 -3.05 8.77 21.72
N GLU A 1066 -3.76 9.79 21.27
CA GLU A 1066 -3.54 10.43 19.98
C GLU A 1066 -2.22 11.22 19.92
N SER A 1067 -1.68 11.61 21.07
CA SER A 1067 -0.38 12.30 21.14
C SER A 1067 0.81 11.37 20.89
N GLN A 1068 0.58 10.05 20.83
CA GLN A 1068 1.60 9.06 20.45
C GLN A 1068 1.77 8.93 18.93
N ILE A 1069 0.96 9.64 18.13
CA ILE A 1069 0.97 9.52 16.67
C ILE A 1069 1.20 10.87 15.99
N ALA A 1070 2.09 10.84 15.00
CA ALA A 1070 2.32 11.92 14.07
C ALA A 1070 2.23 11.42 12.63
N LEU A 1071 1.50 12.15 11.77
CA LEU A 1071 1.44 11.81 10.35
C LEU A 1071 2.74 12.23 9.66
N ARG A 1072 3.30 11.36 8.81
CA ARG A 1072 4.58 11.61 8.11
C ARG A 1072 4.49 11.52 6.61
N TYR A 1073 3.75 10.54 6.09
CA TYR A 1073 3.61 10.38 4.64
C TYR A 1073 2.20 9.95 4.24
N ILE A 1074 1.79 10.38 3.04
CA ILE A 1074 0.61 9.90 2.32
C ILE A 1074 1.09 9.24 1.04
N VAL A 1075 0.66 8.00 0.82
CA VAL A 1075 0.92 7.25 -0.41
C VAL A 1075 -0.35 7.21 -1.23
N GLN A 1076 -0.31 7.77 -2.43
CA GLN A 1076 -1.36 7.66 -3.44
C GLN A 1076 -1.02 6.51 -4.38
N PHE A 1077 -1.95 5.56 -4.54
CA PHE A 1077 -1.70 4.35 -5.34
C PHE A 1077 -2.97 3.83 -6.01
N ARG A 1078 -2.79 2.93 -6.99
CA ARG A 1078 -3.87 2.14 -7.59
C ARG A 1078 -3.67 0.65 -7.36
N ARG A 1079 -4.79 -0.04 -7.19
CA ARG A 1079 -4.87 -1.49 -7.08
C ARG A 1079 -4.95 -2.19 -8.43
#